data_AF-A0A834LX28-F1
#
_entry.id   AF-A0A834LX28-F1
#
_cell.length_a   1.000
_cell.length_b   1.000
_cell.length_c   1.000
_cell.angle_alpha   90.00
_cell.angle_beta   90.00
_cell.angle_gamma   90.00
#
_symmetry.space_group_name_H-M   'P 1'
#
loop_
_entity.id
_entity.type
_entity.pdbx_description
1 polymer ?
#
loop_
_entity_poly.entity_id
_entity_poly.type
_entity_poly.pdbx_seq_one_letter_code
_entity_poly.pdbx_strand_id
1 'polypeptide(L)'
;MAMAPTIPTLFLLFLSSKFPFSSAQTWIKSGYWFPSGELPVTDINTSLFTHLICGFASLNPSTYQLSISSSDAQSFYTFTPTVKQKNPTVTTLLSIGVRSVDSWTLSSMFSQSEFRKSFIESSIKTARSYGFDGLDLFWLYLIRTLNTRSEMANVATLFDEWRLAIESESANSSGSQLILTMAVQLSPYLNNASFPIESIKKNFNWVHVVAFEYYTPTSWNYTAAFAALYDPGSQWSTESRINAWIDSGLSANKLVLGLPFHGYAWTLVNSNDSAIGAPAKGPAITYDGCMRYKDIKAYMQESGAVSEYNAAYVVNYCVIGSSWIAYDDVEVVKNKVAYAKKRNLLGYFVSQVENDDENWVLSSQAALEDKKNPVIAPEGEKNPVIAQEDEKNPRRNKRHFLLIMLPTAATVTLVLVYSTCGYVPPEYVKRGIYSTKSDVYSFGVLLLQIISGKRNNCLHGLHEDLKLLDYAYDLWRCGKGMEFMDPSLDDTNSSYKLVRCMQIALLCVQENSADRPSMLELSVMLKNETASMNTPRRPAFSARRDEDEDEVQESTSQQEICGLAASDIDSTLFTHIFCAFADLDSNTKQVTISSSNNASFSQFTKTVQLKNPSVKTLLSIGGGAADRTAFASMASQSASRKSFIDSSIKLARSYGFHGLDLDWEYPQSTSEMANLGALLNAWRAAVAAEAKSSGKPPLLLTAAFYYASSINGLIYPVQSISNSLDWINLMAYDFYDPTWAKVTNSHAALYDPSGPISGSYGVGSWIQSGMSPKKLVLGMPFYGLKLVVAVRLLTSGGSHD
;
A
#
# COMPACT_ATOMS: atom_id res chain seq x y z
N MET A 1 82.27 13.92 -59.12
CA MET A 1 81.68 15.14 -59.69
C MET A 1 80.25 15.22 -59.19
N ALA A 2 79.94 16.24 -58.38
CA ALA A 2 78.62 16.77 -57.99
C ALA A 2 77.59 15.84 -57.30
N MET A 3 76.62 16.31 -56.51
CA MET A 3 76.49 17.34 -55.46
C MET A 3 75.09 17.08 -54.83
N ALA A 4 74.92 17.44 -53.55
CA ALA A 4 73.75 17.29 -52.66
C ALA A 4 72.57 18.27 -53.02
N PRO A 5 71.51 18.56 -52.19
CA PRO A 5 71.21 18.15 -50.79
C PRO A 5 69.71 18.02 -50.28
N THR A 6 69.55 17.47 -49.05
CA THR A 6 68.69 17.82 -47.86
C THR A 6 67.12 17.91 -47.82
N ILE A 7 66.44 16.97 -47.10
CA ILE A 7 65.72 17.01 -45.77
C ILE A 7 64.84 18.26 -45.37
N PRO A 8 63.71 18.21 -44.57
CA PRO A 8 62.77 17.12 -44.16
C PRO A 8 61.26 17.49 -43.84
N THR A 9 60.45 16.47 -43.46
CA THR A 9 59.32 16.42 -42.46
C THR A 9 58.15 17.43 -42.48
N LEU A 10 56.91 16.94 -42.68
CA LEU A 10 55.87 16.78 -41.62
C LEU A 10 54.62 16.07 -42.21
N PHE A 11 54.64 14.74 -42.24
CA PHE A 11 53.49 13.89 -42.62
C PHE A 11 53.24 12.93 -41.45
N LEU A 12 52.53 13.39 -40.43
CA LEU A 12 51.97 12.60 -39.32
C LEU A 12 51.23 13.58 -38.37
N LEU A 13 49.96 13.86 -38.66
CA LEU A 13 48.92 14.37 -37.73
C LEU A 13 47.58 14.57 -38.49
N PHE A 14 47.07 13.51 -39.11
CA PHE A 14 45.68 13.45 -39.62
C PHE A 14 45.05 12.15 -39.13
N LEU A 15 44.86 12.05 -37.80
CA LEU A 15 44.11 10.97 -37.15
C LEU A 15 43.73 11.42 -35.73
N SER A 16 42.86 12.44 -35.60
CA SER A 16 42.08 12.70 -34.37
C SER A 16 41.20 13.95 -34.36
N SER A 17 41.02 14.70 -35.46
CA SER A 17 39.98 15.75 -35.48
C SER A 17 38.63 15.16 -35.86
N LYS A 18 37.94 14.54 -34.90
CA LYS A 18 36.49 14.40 -34.95
C LYS A 18 35.92 15.82 -34.97
N PHE A 19 35.66 16.36 -36.17
CA PHE A 19 34.74 17.48 -36.31
C PHE A 19 33.43 17.06 -35.63
N PRO A 20 32.91 17.83 -34.65
CA PRO A 20 31.59 17.56 -34.13
C PRO A 20 30.62 17.85 -35.29
N PHE A 21 30.14 16.78 -35.92
CA PHE A 21 28.85 16.84 -36.58
C PHE A 21 27.90 17.48 -35.57
N SER A 22 27.28 18.60 -35.95
CA SER A 22 26.16 19.18 -35.21
C SER A 22 25.05 18.13 -35.21
N SER A 23 25.06 17.25 -34.20
CA SER A 23 23.94 16.37 -33.92
C SER A 23 22.82 17.27 -33.41
N ALA A 24 21.66 17.22 -34.07
CA ALA A 24 20.45 17.80 -33.51
C ALA A 24 20.33 17.38 -32.03
N GLN A 25 20.13 18.35 -31.13
CA GLN A 25 20.01 18.08 -29.71
C GLN A 25 18.84 17.12 -29.49
N THR A 26 19.13 15.88 -29.06
CA THR A 26 18.12 14.83 -28.87
C THR A 26 17.12 15.27 -27.79
N TRP A 27 15.83 15.32 -28.14
CA TRP A 27 14.76 15.63 -27.19
C TRP A 27 14.74 14.63 -26.03
N ILE A 28 14.78 15.11 -24.78
CA ILE A 28 14.87 14.24 -23.61
C ILE A 28 13.50 13.66 -23.26
N LYS A 29 13.44 12.33 -23.15
CA LYS A 29 12.29 11.55 -22.70
C LYS A 29 12.79 10.69 -21.55
N SER A 30 12.65 11.18 -20.32
CA SER A 30 13.18 10.46 -19.16
C SER A 30 12.09 9.87 -18.28
N GLY A 31 12.40 8.81 -17.54
CA GLY A 31 11.46 8.18 -16.62
C GLY A 31 12.15 7.68 -15.36
N TYR A 32 11.54 7.93 -14.20
CA TYR A 32 11.96 7.36 -12.92
C TYR A 32 11.44 5.94 -12.76
N TRP A 33 12.31 5.05 -12.30
CA TRP A 33 11.99 3.69 -11.89
C TRP A 33 12.60 3.39 -10.52
N PHE A 34 11.87 2.63 -9.70
CA PHE A 34 12.22 2.34 -8.31
C PHE A 34 12.28 0.81 -8.07
N PRO A 35 13.36 0.28 -7.46
CA PRO A 35 13.49 -1.15 -7.14
C PRO A 35 12.41 -1.73 -6.25
N SER A 36 11.84 -0.91 -5.37
CA SER A 36 10.76 -1.29 -4.46
C SER A 36 9.39 -1.33 -5.13
N GLY A 37 9.31 -0.95 -6.41
CA GLY A 37 8.08 -0.87 -7.17
C GLY A 37 7.60 -2.23 -7.69
N GLU A 38 6.36 -2.26 -8.18
CA GLU A 38 5.75 -3.48 -8.72
C GLU A 38 6.24 -3.83 -10.14
N LEU A 39 6.82 -2.87 -10.87
CA LEU A 39 7.20 -3.05 -12.26
C LEU A 39 8.60 -3.67 -12.38
N PRO A 40 8.75 -4.91 -12.90
CA PRO A 40 10.05 -5.48 -13.16
C PRO A 40 10.81 -4.68 -14.23
N VAL A 41 12.13 -4.53 -14.07
CA VAL A 41 12.97 -3.84 -15.07
C VAL A 41 12.82 -4.46 -16.47
N THR A 42 12.63 -5.79 -16.51
CA THR A 42 12.42 -6.56 -17.74
C THR A 42 11.14 -6.20 -18.47
N ASP A 43 10.22 -5.47 -17.86
CA ASP A 43 8.92 -5.15 -18.46
C ASP A 43 8.87 -3.69 -18.94
N ILE A 44 9.88 -2.88 -18.60
CA ILE A 44 10.01 -1.50 -19.08
C ILE A 44 10.07 -1.49 -20.61
N ASN A 45 9.21 -0.68 -21.24
CA ASN A 45 9.25 -0.39 -22.66
C ASN A 45 10.30 0.69 -22.95
N THR A 46 11.55 0.26 -23.07
CA THR A 46 12.72 1.16 -23.23
C THR A 46 12.74 1.94 -24.54
N SER A 47 11.87 1.63 -25.51
CA SER A 47 11.76 2.36 -26.77
C SER A 47 11.10 3.74 -26.63
N LEU A 48 10.36 3.96 -25.54
CA LEU A 48 9.64 5.21 -25.27
C LEU A 48 10.51 6.27 -24.57
N PHE A 49 11.72 5.89 -24.12
CA PHE A 49 12.59 6.73 -23.31
C PHE A 49 13.97 6.87 -23.94
N THR A 50 14.55 8.06 -23.85
CA THR A 50 15.97 8.30 -24.16
C THR A 50 16.85 8.13 -22.92
N HIS A 51 16.29 8.39 -21.74
CA HIS A 51 16.98 8.26 -20.47
C HIS A 51 16.10 7.52 -19.45
N LEU A 52 16.70 6.62 -18.67
CA LEU A 52 16.00 5.95 -17.56
C LEU A 52 16.78 6.16 -16.27
N ILE A 53 16.06 6.58 -15.23
CA ILE A 53 16.64 7.01 -13.96
C ILE A 53 16.26 5.98 -12.90
N CYS A 54 17.25 5.31 -12.31
CA CYS A 54 17.06 4.30 -11.25
C CYS A 54 17.30 4.96 -9.89
N GLY A 55 16.25 5.05 -9.07
CA GLY A 55 16.31 5.68 -7.76
C GLY A 55 15.89 4.74 -6.62
N PHE A 56 16.30 4.93 -5.37
CA PHE A 56 17.28 5.93 -4.90
C PHE A 56 18.44 5.25 -4.18
N ALA A 57 19.67 5.64 -4.51
CA ALA A 57 20.81 5.42 -3.63
C ALA A 57 20.75 6.40 -2.45
N SER A 58 21.07 5.91 -1.25
CA SER A 58 21.04 6.67 -0.01
C SER A 58 22.42 7.24 0.34
N LEU A 59 22.43 8.23 1.25
CA LEU A 59 23.66 8.77 1.84
C LEU A 59 23.88 8.15 3.23
N ASN A 60 25.06 7.61 3.50
CA ASN A 60 25.40 7.13 4.83
C ASN A 60 25.76 8.34 5.74
N PRO A 61 25.07 8.55 6.87
CA PRO A 61 25.23 9.77 7.67
C PRO A 61 26.58 9.90 8.38
N SER A 62 27.30 8.79 8.59
CA SER A 62 28.59 8.80 9.28
C SER A 62 29.78 8.97 8.34
N THR A 63 29.65 8.49 7.10
CA THR A 63 30.77 8.46 6.14
C THR A 63 30.58 9.44 4.98
N TYR A 64 29.36 9.93 4.79
CA TYR A 64 28.94 10.72 3.63
C TYR A 64 29.16 10.01 2.29
N GLN A 65 29.26 8.69 2.30
CA GLN A 65 29.36 7.88 1.10
C GLN A 65 27.98 7.41 0.65
N LEU A 66 27.81 7.21 -0.65
CA LEU A 66 26.62 6.55 -1.18
C LEU A 66 26.53 5.11 -0.68
N SER A 67 25.33 4.70 -0.32
CA SER A 67 24.98 3.32 -0.01
C SER A 67 23.73 2.89 -0.78
N ILE A 68 23.75 1.65 -1.25
CA ILE A 68 22.58 0.98 -1.81
C ILE A 68 22.21 -0.12 -0.82
N SER A 69 20.92 -0.22 -0.48
CA SER A 69 20.44 -1.23 0.45
C SER A 69 20.74 -2.64 -0.10
N SER A 70 20.97 -3.62 0.78
CA SER A 70 21.20 -4.99 0.35
C SER A 70 19.99 -5.59 -0.38
N SER A 71 18.77 -5.13 -0.08
CA SER A 71 17.55 -5.53 -0.78
C SER A 71 17.49 -5.01 -2.22
N ASP A 72 17.99 -3.80 -2.47
CA ASP A 72 17.91 -3.18 -3.80
C ASP A 72 19.16 -3.45 -4.66
N ALA A 73 20.27 -3.90 -4.06
CA ALA A 73 21.56 -4.07 -4.72
C ALA A 73 21.46 -4.88 -6.03
N GLN A 74 20.69 -5.97 -6.03
CA GLN A 74 20.51 -6.80 -7.23
C GLN A 74 19.77 -6.05 -8.35
N SER A 75 18.73 -5.30 -7.99
CA SER A 75 17.96 -4.47 -8.93
C SER A 75 18.82 -3.38 -9.54
N PHE A 76 19.61 -2.66 -8.74
CA PHE A 76 20.56 -1.68 -9.25
C PHE A 76 21.61 -2.32 -10.16
N TYR A 77 22.15 -3.49 -9.80
CA TYR A 77 23.19 -4.18 -10.56
C TYR A 77 22.71 -4.64 -11.93
N THR A 78 21.46 -5.10 -12.00
CA THR A 78 20.86 -5.63 -13.23
C THR A 78 20.16 -4.56 -14.07
N PHE A 79 19.90 -3.37 -13.52
CA PHE A 79 19.14 -2.32 -14.19
C PHE A 79 19.70 -1.94 -15.55
N THR A 80 20.93 -1.42 -15.59
CA THR A 80 21.54 -0.93 -16.84
C THR A 80 21.72 -2.03 -17.89
N PRO A 81 22.28 -3.22 -17.55
CA PRO A 81 22.36 -4.32 -18.51
C PRO A 81 21.00 -4.70 -19.11
N THR A 82 19.95 -4.77 -18.28
CA THR A 82 18.61 -5.19 -18.72
C THR A 82 17.98 -4.17 -19.69
N VAL A 83 18.02 -2.88 -19.34
CA VAL A 83 17.40 -1.86 -20.21
C VAL A 83 18.17 -1.66 -21.51
N LYS A 84 19.51 -1.73 -21.46
CA LYS A 84 20.37 -1.62 -22.65
C LYS A 84 20.32 -2.84 -23.55
N GLN A 85 20.01 -4.03 -23.01
CA GLN A 85 19.76 -5.21 -23.82
C GLN A 85 18.57 -5.00 -24.77
N LYS A 86 17.53 -4.30 -24.31
CA LYS A 86 16.34 -3.97 -25.12
C LYS A 86 16.54 -2.75 -26.02
N ASN A 87 17.20 -1.70 -25.50
CA ASN A 87 17.50 -0.48 -26.25
C ASN A 87 18.95 -0.06 -25.99
N PRO A 88 19.90 -0.43 -26.87
CA PRO A 88 21.33 -0.10 -26.67
C PRO A 88 21.64 1.39 -26.63
N THR A 89 20.72 2.25 -27.08
CA THR A 89 20.90 3.71 -27.13
C THR A 89 20.33 4.43 -25.90
N VAL A 90 19.65 3.72 -24.98
CA VAL A 90 19.13 4.33 -23.76
C VAL A 90 20.27 4.66 -22.81
N THR A 91 20.23 5.86 -22.25
CA THR A 91 21.17 6.32 -21.23
C THR A 91 20.60 6.03 -19.84
N THR A 92 21.38 5.48 -18.93
CA THR A 92 20.92 5.20 -17.56
C THR A 92 21.57 6.11 -16.53
N LEU A 93 20.78 6.60 -15.57
CA LEU A 93 21.27 7.44 -14.49
C LEU A 93 20.98 6.80 -13.12
N LEU A 94 21.96 6.90 -12.23
CA LEU A 94 21.81 6.58 -10.82
C LEU A 94 21.26 7.80 -10.09
N SER A 95 20.03 7.72 -9.57
CA SER A 95 19.47 8.80 -8.76
C SER A 95 19.81 8.65 -7.29
N ILE A 96 20.29 9.74 -6.71
CA ILE A 96 20.66 9.88 -5.31
C ILE A 96 19.51 10.59 -4.60
N GLY A 97 18.77 9.84 -3.80
CA GLY A 97 17.63 10.35 -3.06
C GLY A 97 17.84 10.10 -1.58
N VAL A 98 17.47 11.08 -0.76
CA VAL A 98 17.65 11.00 0.69
C VAL A 98 16.31 10.67 1.31
N ARG A 99 15.91 9.39 1.19
CA ARG A 99 14.71 8.87 1.87
C ARG A 99 14.92 8.62 3.37
N SER A 100 16.17 8.68 3.85
CA SER A 100 16.56 8.18 5.18
C SER A 100 17.59 9.04 5.91
N VAL A 101 17.77 10.32 5.55
CA VAL A 101 18.79 11.18 6.17
C VAL A 101 18.21 12.56 6.51
N ASP A 102 18.53 13.06 7.69
CA ASP A 102 18.03 14.33 8.20
C ASP A 102 18.72 15.54 7.55
N SER A 103 18.13 16.72 7.75
CA SER A 103 18.64 17.99 7.24
C SER A 103 20.03 18.36 7.79
N TRP A 104 20.35 17.94 9.02
CA TRP A 104 21.63 18.25 9.65
C TRP A 104 22.79 17.53 8.99
N THR A 105 22.58 16.27 8.61
CA THR A 105 23.58 15.48 7.90
C THR A 105 23.88 16.08 6.53
N LEU A 106 22.85 16.55 5.81
CA LEU A 106 23.06 17.25 4.53
C LEU A 106 23.81 18.56 4.71
N SER A 107 23.39 19.40 5.67
CA SER A 107 24.10 20.66 5.97
C SER A 107 25.57 20.41 6.34
N SER A 108 25.85 19.37 7.14
CA SER A 108 27.21 18.92 7.48
C SER A 108 28.00 18.53 6.23
N MET A 109 27.42 17.70 5.37
CA MET A 109 28.04 17.24 4.13
C MET A 109 28.44 18.41 3.22
N PHE A 110 27.56 19.40 3.06
CA PHE A 110 27.86 20.59 2.25
C PHE A 110 28.96 21.46 2.86
N SER A 111 28.98 21.59 4.19
CA SER A 111 29.83 22.56 4.89
C SER A 111 31.33 22.22 4.86
N GLN A 112 31.70 20.94 4.77
CA GLN A 112 33.09 20.49 4.89
C GLN A 112 33.61 19.88 3.58
N SER A 113 34.76 20.34 3.10
CA SER A 113 35.36 19.86 1.85
C SER A 113 35.67 18.35 1.87
N GLU A 114 36.06 17.79 3.00
CA GLU A 114 36.32 16.36 3.16
C GLU A 114 35.05 15.52 2.98
N PHE A 115 33.91 16.02 3.49
CA PHE A 115 32.63 15.32 3.39
C PHE A 115 32.04 15.42 1.98
N ARG A 116 32.13 16.60 1.35
CA ARG A 116 31.81 16.77 -0.07
C ARG A 116 32.64 15.83 -0.94
N LYS A 117 33.95 15.74 -0.68
CA LYS A 117 34.85 14.84 -1.40
C LYS A 117 34.43 13.37 -1.23
N SER A 118 34.11 12.92 -0.01
CA SER A 118 33.62 11.56 0.26
C SER A 118 32.34 11.24 -0.52
N PHE A 119 31.39 12.18 -0.55
CA PHE A 119 30.17 12.08 -1.35
C PHE A 119 30.47 11.99 -2.85
N ILE A 120 31.27 12.91 -3.38
CA ILE A 120 31.61 12.99 -4.80
C ILE A 120 32.31 11.69 -5.26
N GLU A 121 33.37 11.28 -4.57
CA GLU A 121 34.15 10.10 -4.96
C GLU A 121 33.31 8.82 -4.90
N SER A 122 32.51 8.66 -3.83
CA SER A 122 31.63 7.50 -3.71
C SER A 122 30.51 7.49 -4.75
N SER A 123 29.98 8.66 -5.15
CA SER A 123 28.94 8.75 -6.18
C SER A 123 29.44 8.27 -7.53
N ILE A 124 30.61 8.75 -7.96
CA ILE A 124 31.25 8.38 -9.23
C ILE A 124 31.59 6.89 -9.20
N LYS A 125 32.23 6.42 -8.12
CA LYS A 125 32.58 5.01 -7.95
C LYS A 125 31.35 4.11 -8.03
N THR A 126 30.25 4.50 -7.38
CA THR A 126 29.01 3.72 -7.37
C THR A 126 28.37 3.68 -8.74
N ALA A 127 28.21 4.82 -9.42
CA ALA A 127 27.67 4.87 -10.77
C ALA A 127 28.45 3.95 -11.72
N ARG A 128 29.79 4.00 -11.69
CA ARG A 128 30.64 3.12 -12.51
C ARG A 128 30.53 1.64 -12.14
N SER A 129 30.52 1.32 -10.84
CA SER A 129 30.46 -0.08 -10.36
C SER A 129 29.15 -0.77 -10.76
N TYR A 130 28.06 0.00 -10.90
CA TYR A 130 26.75 -0.47 -11.32
C TYR A 130 26.46 -0.19 -12.82
N GLY A 131 27.45 0.30 -13.56
CA GLY A 131 27.37 0.48 -15.01
C GLY A 131 26.49 1.63 -15.50
N PHE A 132 26.17 2.62 -14.65
CA PHE A 132 25.38 3.79 -15.05
C PHE A 132 26.17 4.79 -15.90
N ASP A 133 25.47 5.48 -16.80
CA ASP A 133 26.01 6.52 -17.68
C ASP A 133 26.00 7.92 -17.05
N GLY A 134 25.29 8.08 -15.94
CA GLY A 134 25.14 9.36 -15.27
C GLY A 134 24.68 9.27 -13.82
N LEU A 135 24.64 10.43 -13.20
CA LEU A 135 24.23 10.68 -11.83
C LEU A 135 23.09 11.69 -11.84
N ASP A 136 22.11 11.45 -10.98
CA ASP A 136 20.95 12.31 -10.79
C ASP A 136 20.79 12.67 -9.30
N LEU A 137 20.46 13.93 -9.00
CA LEU A 137 20.28 14.41 -7.64
C LEU A 137 18.81 14.68 -7.32
N PHE A 138 18.23 14.01 -6.32
CA PHE A 138 16.81 14.13 -5.95
C PHE A 138 16.62 14.46 -4.44
N TRP A 139 16.80 15.73 -4.05
CA TRP A 139 16.71 16.20 -2.65
C TRP A 139 15.61 17.24 -2.40
N LEU A 140 14.52 17.18 -3.16
CA LEU A 140 13.47 18.21 -3.27
C LEU A 140 12.93 18.72 -1.92
N TYR A 141 12.65 17.83 -0.97
CA TYR A 141 12.05 18.21 0.32
C TYR A 141 13.08 18.65 1.36
N LEU A 142 14.31 18.15 1.29
CA LEU A 142 15.36 18.45 2.27
C LEU A 142 16.08 19.75 1.95
N ILE A 143 16.25 20.11 0.68
CA ILE A 143 16.84 21.41 0.32
C ILE A 143 16.00 22.58 0.85
N ARG A 144 14.68 22.41 1.05
CA ARG A 144 13.84 23.45 1.68
C ARG A 144 14.24 23.79 3.12
N THR A 145 14.84 22.84 3.81
CA THR A 145 15.34 23.05 5.18
C THR A 145 16.63 23.88 5.18
N LEU A 146 17.36 23.91 4.06
CA LEU A 146 18.54 24.74 3.84
C LEU A 146 18.08 26.13 3.42
N ASN A 147 17.88 27.00 4.39
CA ASN A 147 17.26 28.30 4.13
C ASN A 147 18.23 29.48 4.24
N THR A 148 19.54 29.24 4.38
CA THR A 148 20.53 30.31 4.45
C THR A 148 21.32 30.50 3.15
N ARG A 149 21.71 31.75 2.85
CA ARG A 149 22.60 32.05 1.72
C ARG A 149 23.95 31.31 1.81
N SER A 150 24.45 31.09 3.02
CA SER A 150 25.70 30.37 3.27
C SER A 150 25.59 28.90 2.87
N GLU A 151 24.50 28.23 3.25
CA GLU A 151 24.26 26.84 2.84
C GLU A 151 24.13 26.69 1.33
N MET A 152 23.44 27.63 0.67
CA MET A 152 23.32 27.60 -0.80
C MET A 152 24.66 27.87 -1.51
N ALA A 153 25.57 28.63 -0.91
CA ALA A 153 26.94 28.77 -1.39
C ALA A 153 27.75 27.47 -1.24
N ASN A 154 27.54 26.72 -0.15
CA ASN A 154 28.13 25.40 0.04
C ASN A 154 27.59 24.38 -0.98
N VAL A 155 26.28 24.43 -1.28
CA VAL A 155 25.66 23.63 -2.35
C VAL A 155 26.27 23.98 -3.71
N ALA A 156 26.47 25.27 -4.01
CA ALA A 156 27.14 25.71 -5.23
C ALA A 156 28.58 25.14 -5.34
N THR A 157 29.30 25.16 -4.22
CA THR A 157 30.66 24.62 -4.13
C THR A 157 30.69 23.12 -4.38
N LEU A 158 29.74 22.37 -3.81
CA LEU A 158 29.59 20.94 -4.09
C LEU A 158 29.39 20.69 -5.59
N PHE A 159 28.51 21.45 -6.24
CA PHE A 159 28.23 21.27 -7.67
C PHE A 159 29.45 21.52 -8.54
N ASP A 160 30.24 22.56 -8.23
CA ASP A 160 31.51 22.86 -8.91
C ASP A 160 32.53 21.73 -8.72
N GLU A 161 32.74 21.28 -7.48
CA GLU A 161 33.65 20.17 -7.17
C GLU A 161 33.22 18.86 -7.82
N TRP A 162 31.91 18.58 -7.86
CA TRP A 162 31.36 17.35 -8.43
C TRP A 162 31.57 17.27 -9.94
N ARG A 163 31.30 18.37 -10.66
CA ARG A 163 31.56 18.43 -12.11
C ARG A 163 33.04 18.27 -12.42
N LEU A 164 33.91 18.98 -11.69
CA LEU A 164 35.37 18.85 -11.86
C LEU A 164 35.86 17.42 -11.63
N ALA A 165 35.33 16.73 -10.62
CA ALA A 165 35.69 15.34 -10.35
C ALA A 165 35.22 14.39 -11.47
N ILE A 166 34.02 14.60 -12.01
CA ILE A 166 33.50 13.83 -13.16
C ILE A 166 34.36 14.05 -14.42
N GLU A 167 34.76 15.29 -14.69
CA GLU A 167 35.64 15.63 -15.82
C GLU A 167 37.01 14.95 -15.66
N SER A 168 37.59 15.05 -14.47
CA SER A 168 38.87 14.42 -14.13
C SER A 168 38.81 12.88 -14.25
N GLU A 169 37.75 12.25 -13.76
CA GLU A 169 37.57 10.80 -13.90
C GLU A 169 37.51 10.38 -15.37
N SER A 170 36.76 11.10 -16.19
CA SER A 170 36.60 10.78 -17.61
C SER A 170 37.86 11.00 -18.45
N ALA A 171 38.73 11.93 -18.05
CA ALA A 171 40.02 12.14 -18.69
C ALA A 171 41.01 10.99 -18.39
N ASN A 172 40.81 10.29 -17.27
CA ASN A 172 41.68 9.22 -16.78
C ASN A 172 41.09 7.81 -16.98
N SER A 173 39.88 7.70 -17.51
CA SER A 173 39.21 6.44 -17.80
C SER A 173 38.90 6.30 -19.30
N SER A 174 38.69 5.06 -19.78
CA SER A 174 38.23 4.82 -21.15
C SER A 174 36.73 5.04 -21.32
N GLY A 175 36.02 5.43 -20.26
CA GLY A 175 34.58 5.63 -20.24
C GLY A 175 34.17 7.03 -20.69
N SER A 176 32.93 7.17 -21.18
CA SER A 176 32.35 8.48 -21.44
C SER A 176 32.12 9.24 -20.13
N GLN A 177 32.29 10.56 -20.16
CA GLN A 177 31.98 11.43 -19.01
C GLN A 177 30.56 11.19 -18.50
N LEU A 178 30.40 11.07 -17.17
CA LEU A 178 29.08 10.91 -16.55
C LEU A 178 28.20 12.14 -16.81
N ILE A 179 26.95 11.89 -17.18
CA ILE A 179 25.92 12.93 -17.21
C ILE A 179 25.56 13.31 -15.77
N LEU A 180 25.30 14.60 -15.52
CA LEU A 180 24.83 15.08 -14.23
C LEU A 180 23.49 15.80 -14.37
N THR A 181 22.47 15.33 -13.64
CA THR A 181 21.12 15.89 -13.65
C THR A 181 20.61 16.12 -12.23
N MET A 182 19.57 16.94 -12.08
CA MET A 182 18.97 17.20 -10.78
C MET A 182 17.48 17.47 -10.87
N ALA A 183 16.75 16.93 -9.90
CA ALA A 183 15.39 17.29 -9.59
C ALA A 183 15.35 18.63 -8.88
N VAL A 184 14.61 19.58 -9.46
CA VAL A 184 14.39 20.88 -8.84
C VAL A 184 12.94 21.09 -8.50
N GLN A 185 12.73 21.75 -7.37
CA GLN A 185 11.40 22.05 -6.87
C GLN A 185 10.68 23.11 -7.70
N LEU A 186 9.43 23.38 -7.30
CA LEU A 186 8.53 24.35 -7.92
C LEU A 186 9.14 25.75 -8.13
N SER A 187 9.97 26.24 -7.20
CA SER A 187 10.51 27.60 -7.23
C SER A 187 12.03 27.64 -7.09
N PRO A 188 12.76 28.48 -7.85
CA PRO A 188 14.18 28.75 -7.62
C PRO A 188 14.42 29.54 -6.32
N TYR A 189 13.39 30.21 -5.82
CA TYR A 189 13.43 31.01 -4.59
C TYR A 189 13.00 30.18 -3.37
N LEU A 190 13.78 30.28 -2.31
CA LEU A 190 13.51 29.76 -0.96
C LEU A 190 13.22 30.95 -0.03
N ASN A 191 12.61 30.72 1.13
CA ASN A 191 12.18 31.79 2.05
C ASN A 191 13.28 32.85 2.30
N ASN A 192 14.51 32.41 2.57
CA ASN A 192 15.66 33.26 2.92
C ASN A 192 16.88 33.04 2.00
N ALA A 193 16.72 32.33 0.88
CA ALA A 193 17.81 31.99 -0.04
C ALA A 193 17.29 31.71 -1.47
N SER A 194 18.18 31.38 -2.40
CA SER A 194 17.82 30.92 -3.74
C SER A 194 18.78 29.82 -4.20
N PHE A 195 18.33 29.01 -5.16
CA PHE A 195 19.20 28.04 -5.81
C PHE A 195 20.41 28.72 -6.47
N PRO A 196 21.60 28.10 -6.46
CA PRO A 196 22.80 28.70 -7.07
C PRO A 196 22.76 28.58 -8.60
N ILE A 197 21.96 29.43 -9.24
CA ILE A 197 21.62 29.34 -10.67
C ILE A 197 22.85 29.24 -11.57
N GLU A 198 23.86 30.07 -11.34
CA GLU A 198 25.09 30.05 -12.16
C GLU A 198 25.87 28.73 -12.01
N SER A 199 25.93 28.17 -10.79
CA SER A 199 26.57 26.87 -10.57
C SER A 199 25.76 25.74 -11.22
N ILE A 200 24.43 25.79 -11.16
CA ILE A 200 23.57 24.81 -11.85
C ILE A 200 23.79 24.89 -13.36
N LYS A 201 23.76 26.10 -13.92
CA LYS A 201 23.96 26.37 -15.33
C LYS A 201 25.33 25.91 -15.82
N LYS A 202 26.38 26.05 -15.00
CA LYS A 202 27.72 25.58 -15.34
C LYS A 202 27.84 24.05 -15.23
N ASN A 203 27.30 23.47 -14.17
CA ASN A 203 27.70 22.12 -13.74
C ASN A 203 26.70 21.01 -14.09
N PHE A 204 25.42 21.28 -14.35
CA PHE A 204 24.43 20.23 -14.68
C PHE A 204 24.15 20.18 -16.19
N ASN A 205 23.97 18.99 -16.75
CA ASN A 205 23.55 18.85 -18.14
C ASN A 205 22.15 19.44 -18.34
N TRP A 206 21.23 19.11 -17.42
CA TRP A 206 19.91 19.74 -17.29
C TRP A 206 19.36 19.56 -15.87
N VAL A 207 18.29 20.27 -15.59
CA VAL A 207 17.46 20.05 -14.40
C VAL A 207 16.06 19.65 -14.84
N HIS A 208 15.41 18.80 -14.06
CA HIS A 208 14.03 18.43 -14.32
C HIS A 208 13.13 19.05 -13.25
N VAL A 209 12.16 19.84 -13.69
CA VAL A 209 11.33 20.69 -12.84
C VAL A 209 10.11 19.89 -12.41
N VAL A 210 10.01 19.60 -11.12
CA VAL A 210 8.88 18.85 -10.51
C VAL A 210 7.67 19.77 -10.42
N ALA A 211 6.98 19.93 -11.55
CA ALA A 211 5.91 20.90 -11.77
C ALA A 211 4.50 20.30 -11.55
N PHE A 212 4.31 19.67 -10.39
CA PHE A 212 3.07 19.05 -9.94
C PHE A 212 3.01 19.07 -8.41
N GLU A 213 1.91 18.58 -7.82
CA GLU A 213 1.60 18.66 -6.37
C GLU A 213 1.44 20.10 -5.85
N TYR A 214 0.88 20.99 -6.67
CA TYR A 214 0.51 22.36 -6.27
C TYR A 214 -0.52 22.38 -5.14
N TYR A 215 -1.46 21.44 -5.22
CA TYR A 215 -2.56 21.27 -4.28
C TYR A 215 -2.68 19.79 -3.95
N THR A 216 -2.71 19.47 -2.65
CA THR A 216 -2.90 18.10 -2.15
C THR A 216 -4.02 18.07 -1.11
N PRO A 217 -4.76 16.97 -0.98
CA PRO A 217 -5.93 16.90 -0.11
C PRO A 217 -5.56 16.84 1.37
N THR A 218 -4.30 16.55 1.70
CA THR A 218 -3.77 16.64 3.08
C THR A 218 -3.56 18.08 3.53
N SER A 219 -3.36 19.00 2.60
CA SER A 219 -3.05 20.42 2.89
C SER A 219 -4.21 21.36 2.58
N TRP A 220 -5.13 20.96 1.70
CA TRP A 220 -6.20 21.82 1.20
C TRP A 220 -7.58 21.15 1.29
N ASN A 221 -8.55 21.90 1.79
CA ASN A 221 -9.94 21.49 1.99
C ASN A 221 -10.86 21.90 0.82
N TYR A 222 -10.33 21.91 -0.40
CA TYR A 222 -11.10 22.09 -1.63
C TYR A 222 -10.43 21.33 -2.78
N THR A 223 -11.23 20.92 -3.78
CA THR A 223 -10.74 20.24 -4.98
C THR A 223 -9.89 21.18 -5.80
N ALA A 224 -8.80 20.68 -6.38
CA ALA A 224 -7.90 21.54 -7.13
C ALA A 224 -7.10 20.77 -8.18
N ALA A 225 -6.63 21.49 -9.19
CA ALA A 225 -5.77 20.98 -10.23
C ALA A 225 -4.33 20.81 -9.70
N PHE A 226 -4.02 19.64 -9.12
CA PHE A 226 -2.73 19.38 -8.47
C PHE A 226 -1.50 19.54 -9.39
N ALA A 227 -1.69 19.43 -10.71
CA ALA A 227 -0.65 19.53 -11.72
C ALA A 227 -1.04 20.45 -12.88
N ALA A 228 -1.78 21.53 -12.60
CA ALA A 228 -2.28 22.41 -13.65
C ALA A 228 -1.18 22.98 -14.54
N LEU A 229 -1.36 22.95 -15.87
CA LEU A 229 -0.46 23.65 -16.80
C LEU A 229 -0.61 25.17 -16.66
N TYR A 230 -1.86 25.61 -16.56
CA TYR A 230 -2.28 26.99 -16.36
C TYR A 230 -3.17 27.07 -15.12
N ASP A 231 -3.16 28.21 -14.44
CA ASP A 231 -4.10 28.48 -13.35
C ASP A 231 -4.53 29.95 -13.46
N PRO A 232 -5.74 30.24 -13.96
CA PRO A 232 -6.23 31.60 -14.11
C PRO A 232 -6.37 32.36 -12.78
N GLY A 233 -6.50 31.64 -11.66
CA GLY A 233 -6.75 32.21 -10.34
C GLY A 233 -5.50 32.34 -9.47
N SER A 234 -4.35 31.79 -9.90
CA SER A 234 -3.16 31.76 -9.05
C SER A 234 -1.83 31.62 -9.82
N GLN A 235 -0.72 31.79 -9.12
CA GLN A 235 0.63 31.51 -9.63
C GLN A 235 1.06 30.03 -9.48
N TRP A 236 0.17 29.13 -9.04
CA TRP A 236 0.47 27.72 -8.78
C TRP A 236 0.19 26.85 -10.01
N SER A 237 0.90 27.16 -11.11
CA SER A 237 0.81 26.43 -12.39
C SER A 237 2.18 26.05 -12.93
N THR A 238 2.23 25.02 -13.78
CA THR A 238 3.45 24.61 -14.49
C THR A 238 4.07 25.76 -15.25
N GLU A 239 3.27 26.55 -15.97
CA GLU A 239 3.80 27.68 -16.72
C GLU A 239 4.51 28.70 -15.82
N SER A 240 3.88 29.08 -14.71
CA SER A 240 4.48 30.05 -13.77
C SER A 240 5.79 29.52 -13.19
N ARG A 241 5.87 28.22 -12.87
CA ARG A 241 7.09 27.61 -12.33
C ARG A 241 8.21 27.52 -13.35
N ILE A 242 7.90 27.17 -14.60
CA ILE A 242 8.88 27.19 -15.68
C ILE A 242 9.39 28.61 -15.94
N ASN A 243 8.50 29.61 -15.96
CA ASN A 243 8.88 31.02 -16.09
C ASN A 243 9.81 31.46 -14.96
N ALA A 244 9.49 31.14 -13.70
CA ALA A 244 10.33 31.52 -12.56
C ALA A 244 11.77 30.99 -12.68
N TRP A 245 11.95 29.74 -13.14
CA TRP A 245 13.28 29.19 -13.39
C TRP A 245 14.00 29.90 -14.55
N ILE A 246 13.29 30.25 -15.62
CA ILE A 246 13.87 31.00 -16.75
C ILE A 246 14.27 32.41 -16.32
N ASP A 247 13.38 33.12 -15.63
CA ASP A 247 13.58 34.49 -15.14
C ASP A 247 14.71 34.56 -14.11
N SER A 248 15.01 33.44 -13.42
CA SER A 248 16.16 33.33 -12.52
C SER A 248 17.51 33.25 -13.24
N GLY A 249 17.52 32.96 -14.56
CA GLY A 249 18.72 32.94 -15.41
C GLY A 249 19.05 31.58 -16.04
N LEU A 250 18.26 30.52 -15.80
CA LEU A 250 18.41 29.23 -16.46
C LEU A 250 17.80 29.24 -17.86
N SER A 251 18.50 28.70 -18.85
CA SER A 251 17.97 28.62 -20.21
C SER A 251 16.88 27.55 -20.31
N ALA A 252 15.85 27.81 -21.14
CA ALA A 252 14.76 26.87 -21.39
C ALA A 252 15.26 25.47 -21.81
N ASN A 253 16.30 25.42 -22.66
CA ASN A 253 16.94 24.18 -23.11
C ASN A 253 17.79 23.46 -22.04
N LYS A 254 17.75 23.90 -20.78
CA LYS A 254 18.26 23.17 -19.61
C LYS A 254 17.14 22.66 -18.70
N LEU A 255 15.88 22.91 -19.03
CA LEU A 255 14.73 22.49 -18.23
C LEU A 255 14.04 21.30 -18.89
N VAL A 256 13.75 20.27 -18.10
CA VAL A 256 12.94 19.11 -18.50
C VAL A 256 11.64 19.13 -17.68
N LEU A 257 10.50 19.08 -18.35
CA LEU A 257 9.19 19.24 -17.73
C LEU A 257 8.72 17.95 -17.02
N GLY A 258 8.26 18.05 -15.77
CA GLY A 258 7.67 16.92 -15.05
C GLY A 258 6.24 16.57 -15.44
N LEU A 259 5.99 15.28 -15.67
CA LEU A 259 4.69 14.68 -15.91
C LEU A 259 4.37 13.69 -14.77
N PRO A 260 3.35 13.98 -13.92
CA PRO A 260 2.91 13.07 -12.88
C PRO A 260 2.02 12.00 -13.48
N PHE A 261 2.41 10.73 -13.37
CA PHE A 261 1.54 9.61 -13.73
C PHE A 261 0.72 9.14 -12.52
N HIS A 262 0.29 10.09 -11.70
CA HIS A 262 -0.57 9.89 -10.56
C HIS A 262 -1.57 11.03 -10.50
N GLY A 263 -2.54 10.89 -9.61
CA GLY A 263 -3.53 11.92 -9.31
C GLY A 263 -3.79 11.99 -7.82
N TYR A 264 -4.66 12.93 -7.44
CA TYR A 264 -5.12 13.08 -6.07
C TYR A 264 -6.63 13.04 -5.97
N ALA A 265 -7.13 12.35 -4.95
CA ALA A 265 -8.52 12.19 -4.65
C ALA A 265 -8.91 13.00 -3.39
N TRP A 266 -9.94 13.82 -3.53
CA TRP A 266 -10.58 14.61 -2.47
C TRP A 266 -11.96 14.06 -2.14
N THR A 267 -12.34 14.12 -0.86
CA THR A 267 -13.71 13.85 -0.44
C THR A 267 -14.53 15.14 -0.52
N LEU A 268 -15.47 15.25 -1.48
CA LEU A 268 -16.36 16.39 -1.61
C LEU A 268 -17.25 16.59 -0.38
N VAL A 269 -17.50 17.84 -0.01
CA VAL A 269 -18.51 18.18 1.00
C VAL A 269 -19.91 17.94 0.45
N ASN A 270 -20.12 18.33 -0.81
CA ASN A 270 -21.36 18.17 -1.56
C ASN A 270 -21.07 17.50 -2.90
N SER A 271 -21.62 16.31 -3.15
CA SER A 271 -21.39 15.57 -4.40
C SER A 271 -22.01 16.23 -5.64
N ASN A 272 -22.93 17.19 -5.46
CA ASN A 272 -23.51 17.96 -6.55
C ASN A 272 -22.63 19.15 -6.96
N ASP A 273 -21.60 19.47 -6.17
CA ASP A 273 -20.60 20.50 -6.49
C ASP A 273 -19.28 19.82 -6.84
N SER A 274 -19.07 19.62 -8.14
CA SER A 274 -17.93 18.88 -8.69
C SER A 274 -16.92 19.75 -9.44
N ALA A 275 -17.08 21.08 -9.38
CA ALA A 275 -16.16 21.99 -10.03
C ALA A 275 -14.77 21.93 -9.39
N ILE A 276 -13.74 22.35 -10.15
CA ILE A 276 -12.44 22.67 -9.55
C ILE A 276 -12.65 23.85 -8.59
N GLY A 277 -12.21 23.70 -7.34
CA GLY A 277 -12.42 24.65 -6.25
C GLY A 277 -13.59 24.30 -5.32
N ALA A 278 -14.31 23.20 -5.58
CA ALA A 278 -15.41 22.75 -4.74
C ALA A 278 -14.94 22.40 -3.31
N PRO A 279 -15.70 22.74 -2.26
CA PRO A 279 -15.33 22.41 -0.89
C PRO A 279 -15.14 20.90 -0.66
N ALA A 280 -14.05 20.53 0.01
CA ALA A 280 -13.67 19.16 0.30
C ALA A 280 -13.31 18.97 1.78
N LYS A 281 -13.44 17.74 2.28
CA LYS A 281 -13.16 17.37 3.68
C LYS A 281 -11.71 16.93 3.91
N GLY A 282 -10.97 16.67 2.83
CA GLY A 282 -9.62 16.11 2.87
C GLY A 282 -9.47 14.92 1.91
N PRO A 283 -8.49 14.03 2.15
CA PRO A 283 -8.18 12.89 1.27
C PRO A 283 -9.36 11.94 1.06
N ALA A 284 -9.42 11.34 -0.12
CA ALA A 284 -10.31 10.23 -0.46
C ALA A 284 -9.50 9.05 -1.00
N ILE A 285 -10.08 7.84 -0.95
CA ILE A 285 -9.52 6.58 -1.47
C ILE A 285 -8.26 6.09 -0.72
N THR A 286 -7.17 6.85 -0.72
CA THR A 286 -5.93 6.56 0.02
C THR A 286 -5.72 7.58 1.15
N TYR A 287 -4.81 7.29 2.09
CA TYR A 287 -4.62 8.12 3.29
C TYR A 287 -4.22 9.57 2.97
N ASP A 288 -3.46 9.78 1.90
CA ASP A 288 -3.03 11.09 1.40
C ASP A 288 -3.74 11.49 0.11
N GLY A 289 -4.65 10.65 -0.38
CA GLY A 289 -5.40 10.81 -1.61
C GLY A 289 -4.62 10.52 -2.89
N CYS A 290 -3.34 10.17 -2.82
CA CYS A 290 -2.54 9.86 -4.01
C CYS A 290 -3.00 8.54 -4.64
N MET A 291 -3.16 8.52 -5.97
CA MET A 291 -3.54 7.34 -6.74
C MET A 291 -2.70 7.24 -8.03
N ARG A 292 -2.20 6.05 -8.38
CA ARG A 292 -1.47 5.82 -9.64
C ARG A 292 -2.44 5.91 -10.83
N TYR A 293 -1.98 6.39 -11.98
CA TYR A 293 -2.83 6.52 -13.18
C TYR A 293 -3.55 5.20 -13.50
N LYS A 294 -2.84 4.06 -13.51
CA LYS A 294 -3.43 2.73 -13.72
C LYS A 294 -4.58 2.40 -12.74
N ASP A 295 -4.45 2.78 -11.47
CA ASP A 295 -5.48 2.53 -10.45
C ASP A 295 -6.69 3.47 -10.64
N ILE A 296 -6.44 4.72 -11.05
CA ILE A 296 -7.52 5.67 -11.39
C ILE A 296 -8.33 5.15 -12.57
N LYS A 297 -7.67 4.68 -13.64
CA LYS A 297 -8.37 4.11 -14.81
C LYS A 297 -9.18 2.87 -14.45
N ALA A 298 -8.63 1.96 -13.63
CA ALA A 298 -9.36 0.80 -13.12
C ALA A 298 -10.59 1.22 -12.30
N TYR A 299 -10.43 2.16 -11.37
CA TYR A 299 -11.53 2.64 -10.52
C TYR A 299 -12.65 3.34 -11.31
N MET A 300 -12.28 4.10 -12.35
CA MET A 300 -13.25 4.68 -13.28
C MET A 300 -14.00 3.62 -14.09
N GLN A 301 -13.31 2.59 -14.56
CA GLN A 301 -13.91 1.51 -15.34
C GLN A 301 -14.92 0.72 -14.49
N GLU A 302 -14.59 0.43 -13.23
CA GLU A 302 -15.48 -0.26 -12.29
C GLU A 302 -16.73 0.55 -11.94
N SER A 303 -16.58 1.86 -11.77
CA SER A 303 -17.69 2.77 -11.42
C SER A 303 -18.52 3.23 -12.62
N GLY A 304 -18.01 3.08 -13.84
CA GLY A 304 -18.59 3.67 -15.04
C GLY A 304 -18.45 5.19 -15.13
N ALA A 305 -17.53 5.79 -14.36
CA ALA A 305 -17.29 7.22 -14.36
C ALA A 305 -16.57 7.68 -15.62
N VAL A 306 -16.86 8.91 -16.04
CA VAL A 306 -16.29 9.54 -17.23
C VAL A 306 -15.24 10.57 -16.80
N SER A 307 -14.16 10.66 -17.58
CA SER A 307 -13.15 11.70 -17.39
C SER A 307 -13.68 13.04 -17.90
N GLU A 308 -13.55 14.09 -17.10
CA GLU A 308 -13.82 15.46 -17.50
C GLU A 308 -12.50 16.19 -17.73
N TYR A 309 -12.36 16.77 -18.91
CA TYR A 309 -11.21 17.61 -19.26
C TYR A 309 -11.49 19.07 -18.93
N ASN A 310 -10.62 19.70 -18.18
CA ASN A 310 -10.67 21.14 -17.98
C ASN A 310 -9.59 21.84 -18.81
N ALA A 311 -10.01 22.56 -19.86
CA ALA A 311 -9.10 23.28 -20.75
C ALA A 311 -8.43 24.51 -20.10
N ALA A 312 -9.05 25.13 -19.08
CA ALA A 312 -8.51 26.31 -18.42
C ALA A 312 -7.30 25.96 -17.54
N TYR A 313 -7.31 24.76 -16.94
CA TYR A 313 -6.21 24.26 -16.11
C TYR A 313 -5.30 23.27 -16.85
N VAL A 314 -5.80 22.65 -17.92
CA VAL A 314 -5.20 21.50 -18.62
C VAL A 314 -4.92 20.38 -17.63
N VAL A 315 -6.01 19.86 -17.06
CA VAL A 315 -6.04 18.72 -16.14
C VAL A 315 -7.32 17.92 -16.40
N ASN A 316 -7.28 16.62 -16.12
CA ASN A 316 -8.49 15.80 -16.07
C ASN A 316 -8.95 15.65 -14.63
N TYR A 317 -10.25 15.48 -14.44
CA TYR A 317 -10.78 14.96 -13.19
C TYR A 317 -11.97 14.04 -13.44
N CYS A 318 -12.34 13.25 -12.44
CA CYS A 318 -13.58 12.49 -12.45
C CYS A 318 -14.22 12.49 -11.06
N VAL A 319 -15.54 12.25 -11.02
CA VAL A 319 -16.29 12.13 -9.77
C VAL A 319 -16.92 10.75 -9.65
N ILE A 320 -16.62 10.07 -8.55
CA ILE A 320 -17.14 8.74 -8.21
C ILE A 320 -17.73 8.81 -6.80
N GLY A 321 -19.07 8.85 -6.71
CA GLY A 321 -19.75 9.10 -5.44
C GLY A 321 -19.40 10.48 -4.88
N SER A 322 -18.77 10.52 -3.70
CA SER A 322 -18.24 11.76 -3.11
C SER A 322 -16.75 11.97 -3.36
N SER A 323 -16.09 11.09 -4.11
CA SER A 323 -14.67 11.20 -4.42
C SER A 323 -14.47 12.00 -5.71
N TRP A 324 -13.71 13.08 -5.63
CA TRP A 324 -13.28 13.87 -6.77
C TRP A 324 -11.79 13.65 -7.00
N ILE A 325 -11.41 13.19 -8.19
CA ILE A 325 -10.05 12.73 -8.47
C ILE A 325 -9.47 13.57 -9.61
N ALA A 326 -8.43 14.37 -9.38
CA ALA A 326 -7.68 15.05 -10.43
C ALA A 326 -6.46 14.24 -10.85
N TYR A 327 -6.21 14.14 -12.15
CA TYR A 327 -5.09 13.42 -12.74
C TYR A 327 -4.76 13.95 -14.15
N ASP A 328 -3.62 13.54 -14.70
CA ASP A 328 -3.28 13.79 -16.10
C ASP A 328 -3.71 12.57 -16.95
N ASP A 329 -4.61 12.76 -17.92
CA ASP A 329 -4.91 11.75 -18.94
C ASP A 329 -4.20 12.07 -20.27
N VAL A 330 -4.43 11.24 -21.29
CA VAL A 330 -3.79 11.30 -22.63
C VAL A 330 -3.76 12.72 -23.21
N GLU A 331 -4.88 13.45 -23.15
CA GLU A 331 -4.96 14.79 -23.74
C GLU A 331 -4.16 15.84 -22.96
N VAL A 332 -4.06 15.70 -21.64
CA VAL A 332 -3.25 16.59 -20.79
C VAL A 332 -1.77 16.34 -21.04
N VAL A 333 -1.34 15.08 -21.09
CA VAL A 333 0.03 14.70 -21.43
C VAL A 333 0.42 15.26 -22.80
N LYS A 334 -0.46 15.11 -23.80
CA LYS A 334 -0.27 15.68 -25.13
C LYS A 334 -0.04 17.20 -25.07
N ASN A 335 -0.90 17.93 -24.36
CA ASN A 335 -0.82 19.39 -24.25
C ASN A 335 0.42 19.86 -23.49
N LYS A 336 0.82 19.17 -22.42
CA LYS A 336 2.05 19.48 -21.66
C LYS A 336 3.32 19.24 -22.49
N VAL A 337 3.37 18.16 -23.27
CA VAL A 337 4.50 17.91 -24.19
C VAL A 337 4.54 18.95 -25.32
N ALA A 338 3.39 19.32 -25.88
CA ALA A 338 3.31 20.39 -26.87
C ALA A 338 3.76 21.75 -26.29
N TYR A 339 3.39 22.05 -25.04
CA TYR A 339 3.88 23.22 -24.31
C TYR A 339 5.40 23.18 -24.16
N ALA A 340 5.97 22.07 -23.70
CA ALA A 340 7.42 21.94 -23.53
C ALA A 340 8.18 22.22 -24.83
N LYS A 341 7.68 21.68 -25.96
CA LYS A 341 8.22 21.96 -27.30
C LYS A 341 8.09 23.43 -27.69
N LYS A 342 6.89 24.01 -27.56
CA LYS A 342 6.63 25.42 -27.89
C LYS A 342 7.51 26.38 -27.09
N ARG A 343 7.84 26.02 -25.86
CA ARG A 343 8.69 26.80 -24.95
C ARG A 343 10.19 26.50 -25.12
N ASN A 344 10.58 25.67 -26.08
CA ASN A 344 11.97 25.25 -26.31
C ASN A 344 12.62 24.66 -25.04
N LEU A 345 11.83 23.92 -24.25
CA LEU A 345 12.38 23.13 -23.15
C LEU A 345 13.25 22.00 -23.72
N LEU A 346 14.03 21.33 -22.88
CA LEU A 346 14.90 20.25 -23.33
C LEU A 346 14.15 18.91 -23.52
N GLY A 347 13.00 18.74 -22.87
CA GLY A 347 12.29 17.48 -22.84
C GLY A 347 11.23 17.39 -21.75
N TYR A 348 10.84 16.16 -21.43
CA TYR A 348 10.01 15.82 -20.28
C TYR A 348 10.59 14.66 -19.47
N PHE A 349 10.17 14.56 -18.21
CA PHE A 349 10.39 13.39 -17.37
C PHE A 349 9.07 12.88 -16.78
N VAL A 350 9.00 11.57 -16.56
CA VAL A 350 7.85 10.88 -15.96
C VAL A 350 8.14 10.51 -14.51
N SER A 351 7.22 10.86 -13.60
CA SER A 351 7.19 10.43 -12.20
C SER A 351 5.90 9.64 -11.95
N GLN A 352 5.90 8.31 -11.96
CA GLN A 352 7.01 7.41 -12.30
C GLN A 352 6.52 6.32 -13.26
N VAL A 353 7.44 5.64 -13.96
CA VAL A 353 7.09 4.81 -15.13
C VAL A 353 6.11 3.68 -14.80
N GLU A 354 6.13 3.15 -13.58
CA GLU A 354 5.27 2.05 -13.15
C GLU A 354 3.81 2.45 -12.84
N ASN A 355 3.53 3.75 -12.82
CA ASN A 355 2.18 4.23 -12.59
C ASN A 355 1.35 4.30 -13.88
N ASP A 356 2.00 4.22 -15.05
CA ASP A 356 1.33 4.08 -16.34
C ASP A 356 0.55 2.74 -16.38
N ASP A 357 -0.35 2.61 -17.34
CA ASP A 357 -1.08 1.36 -17.53
C ASP A 357 -0.24 0.29 -18.26
N GLU A 358 -0.75 -0.94 -18.30
CA GLU A 358 -0.09 -2.08 -18.96
C GLU A 358 0.19 -1.85 -20.46
N ASN A 359 -0.53 -0.90 -21.08
CA ASN A 359 -0.42 -0.54 -22.48
C ASN A 359 0.52 0.66 -22.72
N TRP A 360 1.14 1.21 -21.67
CA TRP A 360 2.02 2.37 -21.73
C TRP A 360 1.35 3.58 -22.38
N VAL A 361 0.06 3.79 -22.12
CA VAL A 361 -0.77 4.78 -22.83
C VAL A 361 -0.21 6.19 -22.70
N LEU A 362 0.12 6.63 -21.48
CA LEU A 362 0.64 7.98 -21.27
C LEU A 362 2.06 8.14 -21.83
N SER A 363 2.94 7.16 -21.61
CA SER A 363 4.30 7.17 -22.14
C SER A 363 4.32 7.18 -23.66
N SER A 364 3.45 6.40 -24.30
CA SER A 364 3.30 6.33 -25.75
C SER A 364 2.80 7.66 -26.30
N GLN A 365 1.79 8.27 -25.66
CA GLN A 365 1.30 9.58 -26.07
C GLN A 365 2.38 10.66 -25.96
N ALA A 366 3.14 10.68 -24.87
CA ALA A 366 4.24 11.62 -24.69
C ALA A 366 5.33 11.45 -25.76
N ALA A 367 5.63 10.20 -26.14
CA ALA A 367 6.62 9.89 -27.16
C ALA A 367 6.14 10.18 -28.60
N LEU A 368 4.83 10.12 -28.88
CA LEU A 368 4.24 10.33 -30.22
C LEU A 368 4.30 11.78 -30.70
N GLU A 369 4.08 12.75 -29.81
CA GLU A 369 4.17 14.17 -30.14
C GLU A 369 5.58 14.57 -30.61
N ASP A 370 6.60 13.74 -30.32
CA ASP A 370 7.93 13.91 -30.87
C ASP A 370 7.98 13.83 -32.41
N LYS A 371 7.25 12.86 -32.98
CA LYS A 371 7.34 12.49 -34.39
C LYS A 371 6.57 13.42 -35.35
N LYS A 372 5.69 14.29 -34.84
CA LYS A 372 4.75 15.07 -35.67
C LYS A 372 5.19 16.49 -36.04
N ASN A 373 6.25 17.06 -35.45
CA ASN A 373 6.67 18.43 -35.74
C ASN A 373 8.20 18.56 -35.90
N PRO A 374 8.74 18.58 -37.12
CA PRO A 374 9.97 19.31 -37.40
C PRO A 374 9.68 20.81 -37.22
N VAL A 375 10.53 21.49 -36.46
CA VAL A 375 10.45 22.91 -36.14
C VAL A 375 10.35 23.76 -37.42
N ILE A 376 9.23 24.46 -37.61
CA ILE A 376 9.11 25.59 -38.53
C ILE A 376 8.74 26.82 -37.70
N ALA A 377 9.51 27.90 -37.88
CA ALA A 377 9.42 29.17 -37.15
C ALA A 377 8.05 29.88 -37.32
N PRO A 378 7.68 30.80 -36.41
CA PRO A 378 6.32 31.32 -36.34
C PRO A 378 6.08 32.49 -37.31
N GLU A 379 4.97 32.43 -38.04
CA GLU A 379 4.33 33.61 -38.62
C GLU A 379 2.89 33.73 -38.11
N GLY A 380 2.54 34.93 -37.61
CA GLY A 380 1.27 35.61 -37.85
C GLY A 380 -0.01 35.10 -37.17
N GLU A 381 -0.55 35.93 -36.28
CA GLU A 381 -1.91 35.89 -35.73
C GLU A 381 -3.04 35.57 -36.75
N LYS A 382 -4.10 34.90 -36.26
CA LYS A 382 -5.49 35.41 -36.26
C LYS A 382 -6.45 34.45 -35.53
N ASN A 383 -7.21 34.98 -34.57
CA ASN A 383 -8.42 34.38 -33.99
C ASN A 383 -9.50 34.16 -35.07
N PRO A 384 -10.41 33.19 -34.88
CA PRO A 384 -11.83 33.57 -34.71
C PRO A 384 -12.60 32.68 -33.70
N VAL A 385 -13.39 33.27 -32.78
CA VAL A 385 -14.84 33.56 -32.85
C VAL A 385 -15.74 32.40 -32.42
N ILE A 386 -16.52 32.72 -31.39
CA ILE A 386 -17.62 31.99 -30.75
C ILE A 386 -18.76 31.73 -31.75
N ALA A 387 -19.33 30.52 -31.71
CA ALA A 387 -20.69 30.28 -32.19
C ALA A 387 -21.44 29.44 -31.15
N GLN A 388 -22.46 30.06 -30.54
CA GLN A 388 -23.59 29.38 -29.91
C GLN A 388 -24.42 28.70 -30.99
N GLU A 389 -24.98 27.53 -30.72
CA GLU A 389 -26.28 27.18 -31.30
C GLU A 389 -27.12 26.26 -30.38
N ASP A 390 -28.41 26.53 -30.46
CA ASP A 390 -29.52 26.26 -29.54
C ASP A 390 -29.98 24.82 -29.31
N GLU A 391 -30.68 24.71 -28.18
CA GLU A 391 -31.49 23.63 -27.63
C GLU A 391 -32.79 23.34 -28.43
N LYS A 392 -33.16 22.06 -28.67
CA LYS A 392 -34.51 21.50 -28.40
C LYS A 392 -34.76 20.04 -28.85
N ASN A 393 -35.41 19.32 -27.93
CA ASN A 393 -36.45 18.27 -28.06
C ASN A 393 -36.08 16.76 -27.97
N PRO A 394 -37.01 15.89 -27.45
CA PRO A 394 -36.72 15.01 -26.31
C PRO A 394 -37.05 13.52 -26.53
N ARG A 395 -36.54 12.69 -25.62
CA ARG A 395 -37.00 11.35 -25.17
C ARG A 395 -37.71 10.42 -26.17
N ARG A 396 -37.09 9.26 -26.46
CA ARG A 396 -37.79 7.96 -26.45
C ARG A 396 -36.84 6.78 -26.19
N ASN A 397 -37.03 6.17 -25.01
CA ASN A 397 -36.48 4.88 -24.60
C ASN A 397 -36.88 3.76 -25.58
N LYS A 398 -35.91 3.03 -26.14
CA LYS A 398 -36.06 1.63 -26.56
C LYS A 398 -34.74 0.87 -26.32
N ARG A 399 -34.66 0.17 -25.19
CA ARG A 399 -33.66 -0.88 -24.97
C ARG A 399 -34.06 -2.07 -25.85
N HIS A 400 -33.25 -2.41 -26.85
CA HIS A 400 -33.28 -3.74 -27.46
C HIS A 400 -32.14 -4.54 -26.84
N PHE A 401 -32.48 -5.56 -26.06
CA PHE A 401 -31.55 -6.59 -25.63
C PHE A 401 -31.32 -7.53 -26.83
N LEU A 402 -30.10 -7.56 -27.35
CA LEU A 402 -29.67 -8.59 -28.30
C LEU A 402 -29.01 -9.73 -27.52
N LEU A 403 -29.73 -10.85 -27.43
CA LEU A 403 -29.25 -12.11 -26.89
C LEU A 403 -28.33 -12.76 -27.93
N ILE A 404 -27.01 -12.80 -27.68
CA ILE A 404 -26.08 -13.63 -28.46
C ILE A 404 -25.78 -14.88 -27.65
N MET A 405 -26.38 -15.99 -28.07
CA MET A 405 -25.99 -17.35 -27.71
C MET A 405 -24.91 -17.81 -28.70
N LEU A 406 -23.71 -18.15 -28.22
CA LEU A 406 -22.77 -19.02 -28.94
C LEU A 406 -22.16 -20.04 -27.97
N PRO A 407 -22.12 -21.34 -28.34
CA PRO A 407 -21.56 -22.41 -27.52
C PRO A 407 -20.10 -22.72 -27.86
N THR A 408 -19.47 -23.49 -26.94
CA THR A 408 -18.21 -24.25 -27.03
C THR A 408 -16.87 -23.53 -26.76
N ALA A 409 -16.47 -23.63 -25.48
CA ALA A 409 -15.18 -24.13 -24.98
C ALA A 409 -13.87 -23.60 -25.63
N ALA A 410 -13.38 -22.45 -25.14
CA ALA A 410 -11.97 -22.18 -24.85
C ALA A 410 -11.76 -20.73 -24.34
N THR A 411 -12.19 -20.41 -23.12
CA THR A 411 -11.70 -19.26 -22.35
C THR A 411 -12.11 -19.45 -20.89
N VAL A 412 -11.24 -20.02 -20.07
CA VAL A 412 -11.27 -19.82 -18.62
C VAL A 412 -10.15 -18.84 -18.31
N THR A 413 -10.38 -17.58 -18.66
CA THR A 413 -9.62 -16.44 -18.11
C THR A 413 -10.38 -16.03 -16.86
N LEU A 414 -9.71 -16.09 -15.70
CA LEU A 414 -10.27 -15.76 -14.40
C LEU A 414 -10.88 -14.33 -14.42
N VAL A 415 -12.20 -14.27 -14.56
CA VAL A 415 -13.01 -13.10 -14.25
C VAL A 415 -13.23 -13.10 -12.73
N LEU A 416 -12.54 -12.20 -12.05
CA LEU A 416 -12.91 -11.52 -10.80
C LEU A 416 -13.77 -12.30 -9.78
N VAL A 417 -13.13 -12.83 -8.73
CA VAL A 417 -13.77 -13.27 -7.47
C VAL A 417 -13.72 -12.15 -6.41
N TYR A 418 -14.13 -10.92 -6.77
CA TYR A 418 -14.27 -9.84 -5.77
C TYR A 418 -15.66 -9.19 -5.72
N SER A 419 -16.66 -9.75 -6.41
CA SER A 419 -18.05 -9.32 -6.24
C SER A 419 -19.07 -10.45 -6.43
N THR A 420 -19.04 -11.52 -5.63
CA THR A 420 -20.12 -12.53 -5.60
C THR A 420 -20.25 -13.36 -4.30
N CYS A 421 -19.70 -12.97 -3.14
CA CYS A 421 -19.74 -13.83 -1.94
C CYS A 421 -21.12 -14.40 -1.54
N GLY A 422 -22.23 -13.72 -1.88
CA GLY A 422 -23.59 -14.20 -1.61
C GLY A 422 -24.15 -15.26 -2.60
N TYR A 423 -23.50 -15.50 -3.74
CA TYR A 423 -23.93 -16.49 -4.75
C TYR A 423 -23.08 -17.75 -4.75
N VAL A 424 -22.02 -17.77 -3.94
CA VAL A 424 -21.06 -18.86 -3.87
C VAL A 424 -21.59 -19.95 -2.94
N PRO A 425 -21.61 -21.22 -3.36
CA PRO A 425 -22.13 -22.30 -2.55
C PRO A 425 -21.19 -22.65 -1.36
N PRO A 426 -21.75 -23.17 -0.27
CA PRO A 426 -21.01 -23.54 0.95
C PRO A 426 -19.80 -24.43 0.73
N GLU A 427 -19.91 -25.45 -0.12
CA GLU A 427 -18.82 -26.38 -0.38
C GLU A 427 -17.64 -25.74 -1.11
N TYR A 428 -17.88 -24.70 -1.91
CA TYR A 428 -16.83 -23.92 -2.55
C TYR A 428 -16.15 -23.01 -1.52
N VAL A 429 -16.93 -22.32 -0.68
CA VAL A 429 -16.38 -21.44 0.37
C VAL A 429 -15.59 -22.23 1.41
N LYS A 430 -16.11 -23.38 1.86
CA LYS A 430 -15.52 -24.18 2.94
C LYS A 430 -14.38 -25.07 2.48
N ARG A 431 -14.42 -25.57 1.24
CA ARG A 431 -13.52 -26.66 0.77
C ARG A 431 -12.95 -26.45 -0.64
N GLY A 432 -13.31 -25.36 -1.33
CA GLY A 432 -12.88 -25.10 -2.71
C GLY A 432 -13.48 -26.04 -3.76
N ILE A 433 -14.56 -26.77 -3.42
CA ILE A 433 -15.17 -27.76 -4.32
C ILE A 433 -16.19 -27.06 -5.22
N TYR A 434 -16.02 -27.20 -6.54
CA TYR A 434 -16.96 -26.70 -7.55
C TYR A 434 -17.61 -27.87 -8.30
N SER A 435 -18.92 -27.79 -8.53
CA SER A 435 -19.68 -28.83 -9.25
C SER A 435 -20.89 -28.24 -9.97
N THR A 436 -21.61 -29.04 -10.75
CA THR A 436 -22.90 -28.61 -11.35
C THR A 436 -23.95 -28.22 -10.31
N LYS A 437 -23.83 -28.68 -9.06
CA LYS A 437 -24.69 -28.28 -7.93
C LYS A 437 -24.32 -26.89 -7.37
N SER A 438 -23.16 -26.37 -7.74
CA SER A 438 -22.75 -25.00 -7.45
C SER A 438 -23.57 -24.00 -8.28
N ASP A 439 -23.77 -24.30 -9.56
CA ASP A 439 -24.61 -23.49 -10.45
C ASP A 439 -26.08 -23.49 -10.01
N VAL A 440 -26.57 -24.63 -9.52
CA VAL A 440 -27.92 -24.77 -8.93
C VAL A 440 -28.08 -23.84 -7.72
N TYR A 441 -27.07 -23.76 -6.85
CA TYR A 441 -27.11 -22.87 -5.69
C TYR A 441 -27.17 -21.39 -6.11
N SER A 442 -26.28 -20.98 -7.03
CA SER A 442 -26.28 -19.61 -7.54
C SER A 442 -27.59 -19.25 -8.24
N PHE A 443 -28.20 -20.20 -8.96
CA PHE A 443 -29.52 -20.05 -9.56
C PHE A 443 -30.61 -19.82 -8.50
N GLY A 444 -30.60 -20.58 -7.40
CA GLY A 444 -31.53 -20.40 -6.28
C GLY A 444 -31.45 -19.00 -5.65
N VAL A 445 -30.23 -18.52 -5.40
CA VAL A 445 -29.99 -17.18 -4.86
C VAL A 445 -30.48 -16.09 -5.82
N LEU A 446 -30.29 -16.28 -7.13
CA LEU A 446 -30.78 -15.36 -8.15
C LEU A 446 -32.31 -15.36 -8.22
N LEU A 447 -32.92 -16.54 -8.16
CA LEU A 447 -34.37 -16.69 -8.21
C LEU A 447 -35.05 -16.00 -7.01
N LEU A 448 -34.49 -16.14 -5.79
CA LEU A 448 -34.97 -15.43 -4.60
C LEU A 448 -34.91 -13.90 -4.76
N GLN A 449 -33.88 -13.37 -5.42
CA GLN A 449 -33.77 -11.92 -5.69
C GLN A 449 -34.77 -11.45 -6.73
N ILE A 450 -35.00 -12.25 -7.78
CA ILE A 450 -35.95 -11.89 -8.84
C ILE A 450 -37.38 -11.81 -8.28
N ILE A 451 -37.81 -12.81 -7.50
CA ILE A 451 -39.19 -12.87 -7.01
C ILE A 451 -39.47 -11.86 -5.88
N SER A 452 -38.44 -11.38 -5.18
CA SER A 452 -38.59 -10.42 -4.08
C SER A 452 -38.22 -8.98 -4.43
N GLY A 453 -37.44 -8.76 -5.50
CA GLY A 453 -36.80 -7.48 -5.79
C GLY A 453 -35.74 -7.06 -4.76
N LYS A 454 -35.44 -7.93 -3.78
CA LYS A 454 -34.55 -7.63 -2.64
C LYS A 454 -33.10 -7.99 -2.99
N ARG A 455 -32.15 -7.17 -2.53
CA ARG A 455 -30.72 -7.41 -2.74
C ARG A 455 -30.17 -8.42 -1.74
N ASN A 456 -29.30 -9.31 -2.21
CA ASN A 456 -28.68 -10.36 -1.38
C ASN A 456 -27.61 -9.84 -0.40
N ASN A 457 -27.09 -8.63 -0.60
CA ASN A 457 -26.12 -7.98 0.29
C ASN A 457 -26.76 -7.09 1.38
N CYS A 458 -28.07 -7.21 1.58
CA CYS A 458 -28.82 -6.49 2.61
C CYS A 458 -29.41 -7.47 3.64
N LEU A 459 -29.66 -6.99 4.85
CA LEU A 459 -30.44 -7.69 5.86
C LEU A 459 -31.91 -7.30 5.76
N HIS A 460 -32.80 -8.23 6.13
CA HIS A 460 -34.24 -8.16 5.92
C HIS A 460 -34.99 -8.65 7.18
N GLY A 461 -36.31 -8.44 7.22
CA GLY A 461 -37.16 -8.79 8.36
C GLY A 461 -37.52 -7.61 9.25
N LEU A 462 -38.43 -7.83 10.21
CA LEU A 462 -38.97 -6.79 11.11
C LEU A 462 -37.89 -6.08 11.95
N HIS A 463 -36.75 -6.74 12.17
CA HIS A 463 -35.61 -6.21 12.91
C HIS A 463 -34.35 -6.04 12.03
N GLU A 464 -34.47 -6.20 10.70
CA GLU A 464 -33.37 -6.12 9.73
C GLU A 464 -32.14 -6.96 10.10
N ASP A 465 -32.35 -8.17 10.61
CA ASP A 465 -31.31 -9.05 11.14
C ASP A 465 -31.11 -10.34 10.32
N LEU A 466 -31.98 -10.61 9.32
CA LEU A 466 -31.94 -11.85 8.55
C LEU A 466 -31.32 -11.64 7.15
N LYS A 467 -30.41 -12.52 6.76
CA LYS A 467 -29.92 -12.55 5.36
C LYS A 467 -31.06 -12.97 4.43
N LEU A 468 -30.93 -12.65 3.14
CA LEU A 468 -32.00 -12.89 2.14
C LEU A 468 -32.53 -14.34 2.16
N LEU A 469 -31.64 -15.33 2.29
CA LEU A 469 -32.00 -16.75 2.31
C LEU A 469 -32.75 -17.12 3.60
N ASP A 470 -32.29 -16.64 4.76
CA ASP A 470 -32.93 -16.86 6.07
C ASP A 470 -34.31 -16.22 6.12
N TYR A 471 -34.42 -14.99 5.62
CA TYR A 471 -35.67 -14.25 5.57
C TYR A 471 -36.69 -14.94 4.65
N ALA A 472 -36.24 -15.44 3.49
CA ALA A 472 -37.08 -16.23 2.60
C ALA A 472 -37.57 -17.52 3.30
N TYR A 473 -36.67 -18.27 3.94
CA TYR A 473 -37.04 -19.50 4.63
C TYR A 473 -38.05 -19.28 5.77
N ASP A 474 -37.83 -18.27 6.61
CA ASP A 474 -38.70 -17.98 7.76
C ASP A 474 -40.12 -17.58 7.30
N LEU A 475 -40.23 -16.73 6.26
CA LEU A 475 -41.54 -16.35 5.70
C LEU A 475 -42.24 -17.52 5.00
N TRP A 476 -41.49 -18.35 4.26
CA TRP A 476 -42.04 -19.54 3.63
C TRP A 476 -42.57 -20.55 4.66
N ARG A 477 -41.78 -20.86 5.71
CA ARG A 477 -42.15 -21.79 6.79
C ARG A 477 -43.38 -21.32 7.57
N CYS A 478 -43.52 -20.01 7.79
CA CYS A 478 -44.64 -19.44 8.54
C CYS A 478 -45.92 -19.26 7.70
N GLY A 479 -45.96 -19.73 6.45
CA GLY A 479 -47.09 -19.54 5.54
C GLY A 479 -47.27 -18.09 5.05
N LYS A 480 -46.24 -17.25 5.22
CA LYS A 480 -46.21 -15.83 4.88
C LYS A 480 -45.40 -15.52 3.62
N GLY A 481 -45.19 -16.50 2.75
CA GLY A 481 -44.34 -16.36 1.56
C GLY A 481 -44.71 -15.20 0.63
N MET A 482 -45.99 -14.79 0.59
CA MET A 482 -46.42 -13.63 -0.20
C MET A 482 -45.86 -12.30 0.31
N GLU A 483 -45.53 -12.19 1.60
CA GLU A 483 -44.87 -10.99 2.17
C GLU A 483 -43.44 -10.82 1.66
N PHE A 484 -42.83 -11.88 1.11
CA PHE A 484 -41.49 -11.85 0.53
C PHE A 484 -41.48 -11.29 -0.90
N MET A 485 -42.61 -11.32 -1.61
CA MET A 485 -42.67 -11.06 -3.05
C MET A 485 -42.59 -9.56 -3.37
N ASP A 486 -42.01 -9.24 -4.52
CA ASP A 486 -42.00 -7.86 -5.04
C ASP A 486 -43.44 -7.41 -5.37
N PRO A 487 -43.93 -6.28 -4.82
CA PRO A 487 -45.28 -5.78 -5.09
C PRO A 487 -45.58 -5.46 -6.56
N SER A 488 -44.56 -5.34 -7.41
CA SER A 488 -44.69 -5.11 -8.86
C SER A 488 -45.01 -6.39 -9.66
N LEU A 489 -44.94 -7.57 -9.03
CA LEU A 489 -45.40 -8.81 -9.64
C LEU A 489 -46.93 -8.87 -9.61
N ASP A 490 -47.57 -8.74 -10.77
CA ASP A 490 -49.03 -8.84 -10.93
C ASP A 490 -49.47 -10.28 -10.68
N ASP A 491 -50.10 -10.52 -9.52
CA ASP A 491 -50.49 -11.87 -9.11
C ASP A 491 -51.93 -11.99 -8.60
N THR A 492 -52.83 -11.24 -9.21
CA THR A 492 -54.27 -11.31 -8.88
C THR A 492 -54.91 -12.67 -9.16
N ASN A 493 -54.24 -13.59 -9.89
CA ASN A 493 -54.80 -14.89 -10.30
C ASN A 493 -53.86 -16.12 -10.10
N SER A 494 -52.67 -16.02 -9.48
CA SER A 494 -51.70 -17.15 -9.44
C SER A 494 -50.73 -17.17 -8.23
N SER A 495 -51.16 -16.68 -7.05
CA SER A 495 -50.35 -16.62 -5.80
C SER A 495 -49.61 -17.91 -5.44
N TYR A 496 -50.22 -19.06 -5.73
CA TYR A 496 -49.59 -20.37 -5.51
C TYR A 496 -48.34 -20.60 -6.38
N LYS A 497 -48.23 -19.98 -7.57
CA LYS A 497 -47.09 -20.11 -8.48
C LYS A 497 -45.87 -19.35 -7.97
N LEU A 498 -46.05 -18.15 -7.41
CA LEU A 498 -44.95 -17.40 -6.80
C LEU A 498 -44.41 -18.11 -5.55
N VAL A 499 -45.30 -18.59 -4.68
CA VAL A 499 -44.91 -19.40 -3.51
C VAL A 499 -44.21 -20.70 -3.95
N ARG A 500 -44.64 -21.31 -5.06
CA ARG A 500 -43.96 -22.47 -5.67
C ARG A 500 -42.55 -22.12 -6.16
N CYS A 501 -42.35 -20.99 -6.83
CA CYS A 501 -41.03 -20.50 -7.25
C CYS A 501 -40.12 -20.25 -6.05
N MET A 502 -40.65 -19.70 -4.96
CA MET A 502 -39.93 -19.51 -3.71
C MET A 502 -39.49 -20.84 -3.10
N GLN A 503 -40.36 -21.85 -3.06
CA GLN A 503 -40.02 -23.19 -2.58
C GLN A 503 -38.93 -23.85 -3.44
N ILE A 504 -39.01 -23.72 -4.77
CA ILE A 504 -37.98 -24.20 -5.70
C ILE A 504 -36.64 -23.51 -5.43
N ALA A 505 -36.65 -22.19 -5.23
CA ALA A 505 -35.44 -21.43 -4.92
C ALA A 505 -34.81 -21.85 -3.58
N LEU A 506 -35.62 -22.15 -2.57
CA LEU A 506 -35.16 -22.65 -1.27
C LEU A 506 -34.53 -24.05 -1.37
N LEU A 507 -35.06 -24.94 -2.22
CA LEU A 507 -34.46 -26.25 -2.50
C LEU A 507 -33.11 -26.15 -3.22
N CYS A 508 -32.87 -25.08 -3.98
CA CYS A 508 -31.59 -24.83 -4.62
C CYS A 508 -30.49 -24.38 -3.65
N VAL A 509 -30.84 -23.69 -2.55
CA VAL A 509 -29.86 -23.06 -1.63
C VAL A 509 -29.57 -23.89 -0.37
N GLN A 510 -29.81 -25.21 -0.43
CA GLN A 510 -29.55 -26.13 0.67
C GLN A 510 -28.05 -26.24 0.99
N GLU A 511 -27.72 -26.45 2.27
CA GLU A 511 -26.32 -26.55 2.71
C GLU A 511 -25.58 -27.72 2.08
N ASN A 512 -26.19 -28.91 2.09
CA ASN A 512 -25.63 -30.08 1.44
C ASN A 512 -25.95 -30.07 -0.06
N SER A 513 -24.93 -30.21 -0.90
CA SER A 513 -25.09 -30.20 -2.36
C SER A 513 -25.88 -31.41 -2.89
N ALA A 514 -25.94 -32.50 -2.13
CA ALA A 514 -26.74 -33.68 -2.45
C ALA A 514 -28.25 -33.44 -2.34
N ASP A 515 -28.67 -32.52 -1.46
CA ASP A 515 -30.08 -32.21 -1.21
C ASP A 515 -30.66 -31.23 -2.24
N ARG A 516 -29.80 -30.59 -3.04
CA ARG A 516 -30.20 -29.69 -4.11
C ARG A 516 -30.68 -30.49 -5.33
N PRO A 517 -31.72 -30.06 -6.06
CA PRO A 517 -32.11 -30.69 -7.32
C PRO A 517 -31.04 -30.51 -8.41
N SER A 518 -31.14 -31.24 -9.52
CA SER A 518 -30.39 -30.96 -10.75
C SER A 518 -31.10 -29.88 -11.57
N MET A 519 -30.38 -29.22 -12.47
CA MET A 519 -30.98 -28.25 -13.40
C MET A 519 -32.09 -28.86 -14.28
N LEU A 520 -32.01 -30.16 -14.56
CA LEU A 520 -33.04 -30.89 -15.30
C LEU A 520 -34.32 -31.03 -14.46
N GLU A 521 -34.19 -31.44 -13.19
CA GLU A 521 -35.31 -31.53 -12.25
C GLU A 521 -35.95 -30.15 -12.02
N LEU A 522 -35.14 -29.09 -11.90
CA LEU A 522 -35.64 -27.71 -11.81
C LEU A 522 -36.46 -27.29 -13.04
N SER A 523 -36.01 -27.65 -14.24
CA SER A 523 -36.78 -27.37 -15.47
C SER A 523 -38.13 -28.09 -15.45
N VAL A 524 -38.20 -29.30 -14.91
CA VAL A 524 -39.46 -30.05 -14.76
C VAL A 524 -40.35 -29.42 -13.68
N MET A 525 -39.78 -29.06 -12.52
CA MET A 525 -40.50 -28.45 -11.39
C MET A 525 -41.12 -27.09 -11.76
N LEU A 526 -40.42 -26.29 -12.57
CA LEU A 526 -40.90 -24.99 -13.06
C LEU A 526 -41.97 -25.11 -14.16
N LYS A 527 -41.97 -26.21 -14.92
CA LYS A 527 -42.93 -26.45 -16.02
C LYS A 527 -44.19 -27.20 -15.58
N ASN A 528 -44.11 -27.98 -14.50
CA ASN A 528 -45.22 -28.80 -14.02
C ASN A 528 -45.74 -28.30 -12.68
N GLU A 529 -46.92 -27.67 -12.71
CA GLU A 529 -47.60 -27.10 -11.55
C GLU A 529 -48.11 -28.16 -10.54
N THR A 530 -48.14 -29.44 -10.93
CA THR A 530 -48.62 -30.56 -10.10
C THR A 530 -47.51 -31.50 -9.58
N ALA A 531 -46.25 -31.25 -9.95
CA ALA A 531 -45.13 -32.07 -9.47
C ALA A 531 -44.98 -31.97 -7.95
N SER A 532 -44.87 -33.12 -7.27
CA SER A 532 -44.57 -33.18 -5.83
C SER A 532 -43.15 -32.69 -5.58
N MET A 533 -42.95 -31.86 -4.54
CA MET A 533 -41.66 -31.26 -4.21
C MET A 533 -41.30 -31.56 -2.76
N ASN A 534 -40.01 -31.79 -2.50
CA ASN A 534 -39.51 -31.94 -1.14
C ASN A 534 -39.69 -30.64 -0.35
N THR A 535 -39.75 -30.75 0.97
CA THR A 535 -39.80 -29.63 1.91
C THR A 535 -38.37 -29.07 2.05
N PRO A 536 -38.08 -27.82 1.64
CA PRO A 536 -36.78 -27.22 1.88
C PRO A 536 -36.42 -27.19 3.37
N ARG A 537 -35.15 -27.45 3.71
CA ARG A 537 -34.59 -27.24 5.05
C ARG A 537 -33.98 -25.85 5.14
N ARG A 538 -33.55 -25.47 6.34
CA ARG A 538 -32.92 -24.18 6.61
C ARG A 538 -31.72 -23.95 5.67
N PRO A 539 -31.64 -22.81 4.96
CA PRO A 539 -30.60 -22.53 3.99
C PRO A 539 -29.19 -22.47 4.60
N ALA A 540 -28.20 -22.63 3.74
CA ALA A 540 -26.82 -22.59 4.17
C ALA A 540 -26.39 -21.21 4.72
N PHE A 541 -25.45 -21.22 5.68
CA PHE A 541 -24.92 -20.00 6.34
C PHE A 541 -25.92 -19.23 7.22
N SER A 542 -26.99 -19.91 7.65
CA SER A 542 -27.95 -19.37 8.59
C SER A 542 -27.32 -19.07 9.95
N ALA A 543 -27.65 -17.92 10.54
CA ALA A 543 -27.16 -17.52 11.85
C ALA A 543 -27.91 -18.17 13.03
N ARG A 544 -29.09 -18.74 12.78
CA ARG A 544 -29.90 -19.43 13.79
C ARG A 544 -29.85 -20.93 13.50
N ARG A 545 -29.52 -21.74 14.52
CA ARG A 545 -29.58 -23.20 14.42
C ARG A 545 -31.05 -23.64 14.50
N ASP A 546 -31.40 -24.72 13.81
CA ASP A 546 -32.72 -25.32 13.96
C ASP A 546 -32.90 -25.78 15.41
N GLU A 547 -33.97 -25.31 16.05
CA GLU A 547 -34.38 -25.71 17.40
C GLU A 547 -35.18 -27.02 17.41
N ASP A 548 -35.25 -27.71 16.27
CA ASP A 548 -35.92 -29.01 16.14
C ASP A 548 -34.88 -30.13 16.01
N GLU A 549 -34.07 -30.33 17.05
CA GLU A 549 -33.54 -31.65 17.45
C GLU A 549 -32.89 -31.52 18.85
N ASP A 550 -33.58 -32.13 19.82
CA ASP A 550 -33.21 -32.45 21.21
C ASP A 550 -33.45 -31.38 22.32
N GLU A 551 -34.66 -31.43 22.89
CA GLU A 551 -35.01 -30.98 24.24
C GLU A 551 -34.19 -31.74 25.31
N VAL A 552 -33.40 -31.03 26.12
CA VAL A 552 -33.16 -31.40 27.53
C VAL A 552 -33.12 -30.14 28.39
N GLN A 553 -34.06 -30.06 29.34
CA GLN A 553 -34.15 -29.06 30.40
C GLN A 553 -32.89 -29.07 31.30
N GLU A 554 -32.38 -27.91 31.71
CA GLU A 554 -32.49 -27.42 33.10
C GLU A 554 -31.58 -26.23 33.42
N SER A 555 -32.23 -25.22 33.99
CA SER A 555 -31.80 -24.44 35.16
C SER A 555 -30.73 -23.35 35.04
N THR A 556 -31.17 -22.21 35.55
CA THR A 556 -30.54 -20.91 35.79
C THR A 556 -29.14 -20.89 36.42
N SER A 557 -28.44 -19.81 36.07
CA SER A 557 -27.27 -19.18 36.69
C SER A 557 -25.90 -19.63 36.18
N GLN A 558 -25.30 -18.83 35.29
CA GLN A 558 -23.87 -18.49 35.32
C GLN A 558 -23.54 -17.41 34.28
N GLN A 559 -22.98 -16.32 34.81
CA GLN A 559 -21.89 -15.51 34.25
C GLN A 559 -21.39 -15.99 32.88
N GLU A 560 -21.53 -15.16 31.83
CA GLU A 560 -21.01 -15.43 30.48
C GLU A 560 -19.49 -15.68 30.53
N ILE A 561 -19.08 -16.94 30.60
CA ILE A 561 -17.70 -17.36 30.32
C ILE A 561 -17.62 -17.54 28.81
N CYS A 562 -17.24 -16.47 28.10
CA CYS A 562 -16.78 -16.59 26.72
C CYS A 562 -15.39 -17.24 26.74
N GLY A 563 -15.35 -18.57 26.74
CA GLY A 563 -14.08 -19.31 26.74
C GLY A 563 -14.29 -20.75 26.31
N LEU A 564 -13.54 -21.18 25.30
CA LEU A 564 -13.42 -22.59 24.91
C LEU A 564 -12.74 -23.36 26.05
N ALA A 565 -13.30 -24.48 26.51
CA ALA A 565 -12.65 -25.30 27.53
C ALA A 565 -11.33 -25.88 27.00
N ALA A 566 -10.33 -26.04 27.86
CA ALA A 566 -9.02 -26.56 27.45
C ALA A 566 -9.10 -27.98 26.84
N SER A 567 -10.09 -28.78 27.24
CA SER A 567 -10.39 -30.10 26.67
C SER A 567 -10.84 -30.04 25.21
N ASP A 568 -11.45 -28.93 24.82
CA ASP A 568 -12.10 -28.78 23.52
C ASP A 568 -11.12 -28.29 22.46
N ILE A 569 -9.99 -27.72 22.88
CA ILE A 569 -8.89 -27.33 22.00
C ILE A 569 -8.41 -28.56 21.20
N ASP A 570 -8.44 -28.48 19.87
CA ASP A 570 -7.78 -29.45 19.00
C ASP A 570 -6.28 -29.15 18.95
N SER A 571 -5.55 -29.71 19.92
CA SER A 571 -4.10 -29.48 20.05
C SER A 571 -3.27 -30.13 18.95
N THR A 572 -3.87 -30.93 18.05
CA THR A 572 -3.15 -31.53 16.91
C THR A 572 -2.76 -30.48 15.85
N LEU A 573 -3.44 -29.33 15.85
CA LEU A 573 -3.18 -28.21 14.94
C LEU A 573 -2.00 -27.33 15.40
N PHE A 574 -1.51 -27.52 16.64
CA PHE A 574 -0.54 -26.62 17.26
C PHE A 574 0.73 -27.36 17.67
N THR A 575 1.88 -26.70 17.48
CA THR A 575 3.16 -27.15 18.05
C THR A 575 3.37 -26.60 19.46
N HIS A 576 2.88 -25.37 19.70
CA HIS A 576 2.98 -24.65 20.96
C HIS A 576 1.64 -23.99 21.30
N ILE A 577 1.24 -24.04 22.58
CA ILE A 577 0.02 -23.38 23.08
C ILE A 577 0.35 -22.57 24.34
N PHE A 578 -0.15 -21.34 24.41
CA PHE A 578 0.12 -20.41 25.50
C PHE A 578 -1.11 -20.37 26.43
N CYS A 579 -0.90 -20.58 27.73
CA CYS A 579 -1.94 -20.46 28.75
C CYS A 579 -1.89 -19.04 29.33
N ALA A 580 -2.87 -18.23 28.96
CA ALA A 580 -2.94 -16.81 29.21
C ALA A 580 -4.06 -16.47 30.23
N PHE A 581 -3.86 -15.68 31.27
CA PHE A 581 -2.59 -15.15 31.78
C PHE A 581 -2.41 -15.45 33.27
N ALA A 582 -1.16 -15.63 33.69
CA ALA A 582 -0.75 -15.50 35.08
C ALA A 582 -0.49 -14.02 35.41
N ASP A 583 -0.75 -13.65 36.66
CA ASP A 583 -0.69 -12.29 37.15
C ASP A 583 0.68 -11.98 37.78
N LEU A 584 0.99 -10.69 37.92
CA LEU A 584 2.14 -10.19 38.68
C LEU A 584 1.65 -9.50 39.95
N ASP A 585 1.99 -10.04 41.12
CA ASP A 585 1.69 -9.39 42.38
C ASP A 585 2.55 -8.12 42.56
N SER A 586 1.89 -6.97 42.69
CA SER A 586 2.55 -5.66 42.71
C SER A 586 3.38 -5.41 43.97
N ASN A 587 3.23 -6.19 45.05
CA ASN A 587 4.01 -6.01 46.28
C ASN A 587 5.22 -6.92 46.32
N THR A 588 4.99 -8.21 46.12
CA THR A 588 5.99 -9.27 46.21
C THR A 588 6.80 -9.43 44.92
N LYS A 589 6.27 -8.92 43.80
CA LYS A 589 6.81 -9.08 42.44
C LYS A 589 6.86 -10.55 42.00
N GLN A 590 6.03 -11.40 42.61
CA GLN A 590 5.93 -12.81 42.25
C GLN A 590 4.83 -13.03 41.21
N VAL A 591 5.03 -14.04 40.38
CA VAL A 591 4.00 -14.52 39.46
C VAL A 591 2.97 -15.33 40.25
N THR A 592 1.69 -15.01 40.08
CA THR A 592 0.57 -15.62 40.79
C THR A 592 -0.51 -16.07 39.82
N ILE A 593 -1.35 -17.00 40.26
CA ILE A 593 -2.57 -17.40 39.55
C ILE A 593 -3.69 -17.29 40.57
N SER A 594 -4.78 -16.62 40.19
CA SER A 594 -5.96 -16.51 41.05
C SER A 594 -6.50 -17.89 41.42
N SER A 595 -7.07 -18.01 42.62
CA SER A 595 -7.63 -19.28 43.10
C SER A 595 -8.71 -19.84 42.17
N SER A 596 -9.48 -18.97 41.52
CA SER A 596 -10.51 -19.35 40.53
C SER A 596 -9.92 -19.98 39.27
N ASN A 597 -8.72 -19.55 38.84
CA ASN A 597 -8.08 -20.05 37.62
C ASN A 597 -7.12 -21.21 37.89
N ASN A 598 -6.80 -21.48 39.17
CA ASN A 598 -5.76 -22.43 39.56
C ASN A 598 -5.96 -23.85 39.01
N ALA A 599 -7.21 -24.35 39.03
CA ALA A 599 -7.53 -25.67 38.49
C ALA A 599 -7.26 -25.73 36.98
N SER A 600 -7.73 -24.73 36.23
CA SER A 600 -7.55 -24.63 34.78
C SER A 600 -6.08 -24.59 34.39
N PHE A 601 -5.27 -23.78 35.08
CA PHE A 601 -3.84 -23.64 34.79
C PHE A 601 -3.03 -24.89 35.16
N SER A 602 -3.29 -25.48 36.33
CA SER A 602 -2.55 -26.67 36.78
C SER A 602 -2.84 -27.92 35.94
N GLN A 603 -4.03 -28.01 35.34
CA GLN A 603 -4.42 -29.14 34.49
C GLN A 603 -4.19 -28.87 32.99
N PHE A 604 -3.89 -27.63 32.60
CA PHE A 604 -3.86 -27.20 31.20
C PHE A 604 -2.99 -28.09 30.32
N THR A 605 -1.71 -28.23 30.67
CA THR A 605 -0.75 -29.01 29.88
C THR A 605 -1.18 -30.46 29.71
N LYS A 606 -1.60 -31.10 30.79
CA LYS A 606 -2.07 -32.49 30.75
C LYS A 606 -3.29 -32.63 29.85
N THR A 607 -4.21 -31.67 29.94
CA THR A 607 -5.47 -31.68 29.18
C THR A 607 -5.24 -31.58 27.69
N VAL A 608 -4.47 -30.58 27.23
CA VAL A 608 -4.20 -30.42 25.79
C VAL A 608 -3.33 -31.55 25.22
N GLN A 609 -2.47 -32.17 26.05
CA GLN A 609 -1.65 -33.31 25.63
C GLN A 609 -2.42 -34.62 25.47
N LEU A 610 -3.67 -34.72 25.94
CA LEU A 610 -4.52 -35.89 25.66
C LEU A 610 -4.76 -36.07 24.16
N LYS A 611 -4.89 -34.96 23.41
CA LYS A 611 -5.10 -34.95 21.96
C LYS A 611 -3.79 -34.90 21.17
N ASN A 612 -2.77 -34.21 21.67
CA ASN A 612 -1.44 -34.13 21.06
C ASN A 612 -0.34 -34.26 22.12
N PRO A 613 0.19 -35.46 22.37
CA PRO A 613 1.23 -35.67 23.37
C PRO A 613 2.55 -34.90 23.13
N SER A 614 2.77 -34.42 21.89
CA SER A 614 3.98 -33.69 21.51
C SER A 614 3.90 -32.18 21.70
N VAL A 615 2.68 -31.62 21.88
CA VAL A 615 2.48 -30.17 22.01
C VAL A 615 3.22 -29.62 23.22
N LYS A 616 3.87 -28.47 23.03
CA LYS A 616 4.54 -27.72 24.10
C LYS A 616 3.61 -26.63 24.61
N THR A 617 3.65 -26.40 25.91
CA THR A 617 2.80 -25.41 26.58
C THR A 617 3.64 -24.36 27.27
N LEU A 618 3.26 -23.09 27.15
CA LEU A 618 3.93 -21.97 27.81
C LEU A 618 2.96 -21.28 28.77
N LEU A 619 3.47 -20.88 29.93
CA LEU A 619 2.74 -20.01 30.86
C LEU A 619 2.98 -18.56 30.45
N SER A 620 1.94 -17.86 30.00
CA SER A 620 2.04 -16.44 29.62
C SER A 620 1.68 -15.54 30.81
N ILE A 621 2.51 -14.52 31.05
CA ILE A 621 2.47 -13.66 32.24
C ILE A 621 2.28 -12.21 31.80
N GLY A 622 1.17 -11.59 32.21
CA GLY A 622 0.84 -10.20 31.86
C GLY A 622 -0.42 -10.07 31.00
N GLY A 623 -0.27 -9.43 29.83
CA GLY A 623 -1.34 -9.12 28.88
C GLY A 623 -1.84 -7.67 28.98
N GLY A 624 -2.61 -7.21 27.98
CA GLY A 624 -3.04 -5.81 27.84
C GLY A 624 -3.82 -5.19 29.01
N ALA A 625 -4.40 -6.00 29.91
CA ALA A 625 -5.09 -5.55 31.12
C ALA A 625 -4.20 -5.51 32.38
N ALA A 626 -2.94 -5.94 32.30
CA ALA A 626 -2.05 -6.06 33.45
C ALA A 626 -1.51 -4.71 33.94
N ASP A 627 -1.11 -4.65 35.22
CA ASP A 627 -0.56 -3.44 35.84
C ASP A 627 0.86 -3.13 35.32
N ARG A 628 0.92 -2.22 34.35
CA ARG A 628 2.17 -1.72 33.73
C ARG A 628 3.19 -1.22 34.75
N THR A 629 2.74 -0.57 35.83
CA THR A 629 3.62 0.00 36.85
C THR A 629 4.23 -1.09 37.73
N ALA A 630 3.50 -2.18 37.97
CA ALA A 630 4.02 -3.36 38.66
C ALA A 630 5.16 -4.01 37.88
N PHE A 631 5.03 -4.15 36.55
CA PHE A 631 6.09 -4.67 35.68
C PHE A 631 7.33 -3.77 35.66
N ALA A 632 7.16 -2.46 35.50
CA ALA A 632 8.26 -1.50 35.56
C ALA A 632 9.02 -1.59 36.90
N SER A 633 8.28 -1.62 38.01
CA SER A 633 8.84 -1.77 39.35
C SER A 633 9.55 -3.12 39.53
N MET A 634 8.97 -4.22 39.02
CA MET A 634 9.59 -5.54 39.04
C MET A 634 10.92 -5.57 38.28
N ALA A 635 10.98 -4.97 37.09
CA ALA A 635 12.17 -4.97 36.25
C ALA A 635 13.31 -4.10 36.82
N SER A 636 12.99 -3.09 37.62
CA SER A 636 13.91 -2.02 38.03
C SER A 636 15.12 -2.44 38.88
N GLN A 637 14.98 -3.43 39.77
CA GLN A 637 16.03 -3.85 40.70
C GLN A 637 16.37 -5.33 40.54
N SER A 638 17.62 -5.71 40.82
CA SER A 638 18.05 -7.11 40.72
C SER A 638 17.25 -8.05 41.63
N ALA A 639 16.92 -7.60 42.86
CA ALA A 639 16.15 -8.37 43.83
C ALA A 639 14.70 -8.60 43.38
N SER A 640 14.05 -7.57 42.82
CA SER A 640 12.67 -7.68 42.31
C SER A 640 12.60 -8.56 41.06
N ARG A 641 13.57 -8.42 40.14
CA ARG A 641 13.70 -9.34 38.99
C ARG A 641 13.88 -10.78 39.45
N LYS A 642 14.69 -11.01 40.48
CA LYS A 642 14.89 -12.35 41.05
C LYS A 642 13.60 -12.93 41.61
N SER A 643 12.79 -12.15 42.32
CA SER A 643 11.48 -12.59 42.85
C SER A 643 10.55 -13.07 41.72
N PHE A 644 10.46 -12.31 40.64
CA PHE A 644 9.69 -12.67 39.44
C PHE A 644 10.24 -13.93 38.76
N ILE A 645 11.55 -13.97 38.52
CA ILE A 645 12.22 -15.10 37.85
C ILE A 645 12.03 -16.40 38.65
N ASP A 646 12.29 -16.38 39.94
CA ASP A 646 12.21 -17.57 40.78
C ASP A 646 10.77 -18.09 40.86
N SER A 647 9.79 -17.19 41.05
CA SER A 647 8.37 -17.57 41.13
C SER A 647 7.82 -18.06 39.80
N SER A 648 8.17 -17.43 38.66
CA SER A 648 7.74 -17.87 37.32
C SER A 648 8.24 -19.28 36.99
N ILE A 649 9.54 -19.55 37.21
CA ILE A 649 10.13 -20.88 36.99
C ILE A 649 9.47 -21.93 37.90
N LYS A 650 9.30 -21.60 39.19
CA LYS A 650 8.66 -22.51 40.15
C LYS A 650 7.24 -22.87 39.71
N LEU A 651 6.45 -21.89 39.27
CA LEU A 651 5.06 -22.10 38.87
C LEU A 651 4.97 -22.91 37.57
N ALA A 652 5.75 -22.55 36.55
CA ALA A 652 5.81 -23.30 35.30
C ALA A 652 6.18 -24.77 35.54
N ARG A 653 7.19 -25.04 36.36
CA ARG A 653 7.58 -26.41 36.72
C ARG A 653 6.52 -27.15 37.52
N SER A 654 5.85 -26.47 38.43
CA SER A 654 4.81 -27.08 39.28
C SER A 654 3.59 -27.49 38.45
N TYR A 655 3.23 -26.72 37.42
CA TYR A 655 2.07 -26.97 36.56
C TYR A 655 2.42 -27.68 35.24
N GLY A 656 3.67 -28.14 35.12
CA GLY A 656 4.13 -28.96 33.99
C GLY A 656 4.29 -28.19 32.67
N PHE A 657 4.38 -26.86 32.70
CA PHE A 657 4.66 -26.07 31.49
C PHE A 657 6.07 -26.31 30.96
N HIS A 658 6.22 -26.19 29.65
CA HIS A 658 7.46 -26.37 28.89
C HIS A 658 8.22 -25.05 28.68
N GLY A 659 7.56 -23.92 28.90
CA GLY A 659 8.18 -22.61 28.77
C GLY A 659 7.40 -21.52 29.49
N LEU A 660 7.95 -20.32 29.39
CA LEU A 660 7.44 -19.09 29.96
C LEU A 660 7.37 -18.03 28.85
N ASP A 661 6.32 -17.23 28.90
CA ASP A 661 6.09 -16.13 27.98
C ASP A 661 5.83 -14.84 28.76
N LEU A 662 6.49 -13.76 28.37
CA LEU A 662 6.31 -12.44 28.98
C LEU A 662 5.49 -11.55 28.05
N ASP A 663 4.40 -11.00 28.57
CA ASP A 663 3.54 -10.06 27.85
C ASP A 663 3.41 -8.74 28.63
N TRP A 664 4.48 -7.93 28.57
CA TRP A 664 4.52 -6.61 29.21
C TRP A 664 4.17 -5.51 28.18
N GLU A 665 2.93 -5.04 28.23
CA GLU A 665 2.38 -4.05 27.28
C GLU A 665 2.18 -2.66 27.89
N TYR A 666 3.04 -1.66 27.70
CA TYR A 666 4.39 -1.71 27.15
C TYR A 666 5.32 -0.87 28.04
N PRO A 667 6.63 -1.11 28.04
CA PRO A 667 7.60 -0.21 28.66
C PRO A 667 7.40 1.24 28.20
N GLN A 668 7.41 2.20 29.12
CA GLN A 668 7.03 3.59 28.87
C GLN A 668 8.22 4.56 28.90
N SER A 669 9.43 4.08 29.17
CA SER A 669 10.64 4.90 29.24
C SER A 669 11.89 4.15 28.76
N THR A 670 12.93 4.89 28.37
CA THR A 670 14.24 4.30 28.02
C THR A 670 14.85 3.51 29.19
N SER A 671 14.58 3.94 30.43
CA SER A 671 15.00 3.21 31.64
C SER A 671 14.30 1.85 31.74
N GLU A 672 12.98 1.80 31.48
CA GLU A 672 12.23 0.55 31.44
C GLU A 672 12.68 -0.38 30.31
N MET A 673 13.01 0.16 29.13
CA MET A 673 13.59 -0.64 28.03
C MET A 673 14.94 -1.26 28.44
N ALA A 674 15.80 -0.51 29.14
CA ALA A 674 17.06 -1.05 29.66
C ALA A 674 16.82 -2.12 30.74
N ASN A 675 15.86 -1.89 31.64
CA ASN A 675 15.47 -2.83 32.69
C ASN A 675 14.85 -4.11 32.12
N LEU A 676 14.06 -4.02 31.05
CA LEU A 676 13.57 -5.16 30.28
C LEU A 676 14.75 -5.99 29.75
N GLY A 677 15.75 -5.36 29.15
CA GLY A 677 16.96 -6.06 28.70
C GLY A 677 17.69 -6.79 29.84
N ALA A 678 17.82 -6.14 31.00
CA ALA A 678 18.42 -6.74 32.18
C ALA A 678 17.60 -7.92 32.74
N LEU A 679 16.28 -7.83 32.69
CA LEU A 679 15.36 -8.91 33.06
C LEU A 679 15.51 -10.13 32.16
N LEU A 680 15.47 -9.94 30.84
CA LEU A 680 15.58 -11.06 29.89
C LEU A 680 16.91 -11.82 30.06
N ASN A 681 18.02 -11.07 30.20
CA ASN A 681 19.34 -11.67 30.42
C ASN A 681 19.41 -12.47 31.73
N ALA A 682 18.87 -11.92 32.83
CA ALA A 682 18.82 -12.61 34.11
C ALA A 682 17.89 -13.84 34.07
N TRP A 683 16.78 -13.76 33.33
CA TRP A 683 15.80 -14.83 33.22
C TRP A 683 16.37 -16.02 32.46
N ARG A 684 17.04 -15.79 31.32
CA ARG A 684 17.72 -16.86 30.57
C ARG A 684 18.81 -17.52 31.40
N ALA A 685 19.60 -16.75 32.14
CA ALA A 685 20.64 -17.29 33.02
C ALA A 685 20.05 -18.17 34.13
N ALA A 686 18.95 -17.74 34.76
CA ALA A 686 18.28 -18.51 35.80
C ALA A 686 17.63 -19.80 35.27
N VAL A 687 17.01 -19.76 34.09
CA VAL A 687 16.47 -20.96 33.44
C VAL A 687 17.58 -21.96 33.12
N ALA A 688 18.73 -21.49 32.61
CA ALA A 688 19.87 -22.36 32.35
C ALA A 688 20.42 -22.98 33.64
N ALA A 689 20.48 -22.20 34.73
CA ALA A 689 20.92 -22.70 36.03
C ALA A 689 19.95 -23.72 36.64
N GLU A 690 18.63 -23.47 36.55
CA GLU A 690 17.60 -24.41 37.02
C GLU A 690 17.62 -25.71 36.21
N ALA A 691 17.72 -25.64 34.88
CA ALA A 691 17.82 -26.84 34.03
C ALA A 691 19.02 -27.71 34.42
N LYS A 692 20.17 -27.06 34.69
CA LYS A 692 21.38 -27.74 35.12
C LYS A 692 21.22 -28.39 36.51
N SER A 693 20.54 -27.73 37.45
CA SER A 693 20.39 -28.24 38.81
C SER A 693 19.29 -29.30 38.94
N SER A 694 18.20 -29.19 38.19
CA SER A 694 17.07 -30.13 38.24
C SER A 694 17.22 -31.32 37.28
N GLY A 695 18.14 -31.24 36.31
CA GLY A 695 18.30 -32.23 35.25
C GLY A 695 17.17 -32.24 34.22
N LYS A 696 16.24 -31.28 34.29
CA LYS A 696 15.15 -31.12 33.34
C LYS A 696 15.61 -30.30 32.12
N PRO A 697 14.98 -30.48 30.94
CA PRO A 697 15.22 -29.60 29.80
C PRO A 697 14.98 -28.12 30.17
N PRO A 698 15.79 -27.17 29.65
CA PRO A 698 15.56 -25.75 29.90
C PRO A 698 14.18 -25.34 29.42
N LEU A 699 13.52 -24.49 30.22
CA LEU A 699 12.25 -23.89 29.83
C LEU A 699 12.49 -23.00 28.58
N LEU A 700 11.55 -23.06 27.63
CA LEU A 700 11.51 -22.09 26.54
C LEU A 700 11.19 -20.71 27.13
N LEU A 701 11.82 -19.66 26.61
CA LEU A 701 11.48 -18.28 26.95
C LEU A 701 11.05 -17.53 25.69
N THR A 702 9.87 -16.95 25.75
CA THR A 702 9.30 -16.12 24.69
C THR A 702 8.77 -14.82 25.27
N ALA A 703 8.41 -13.90 24.39
CA ALA A 703 7.68 -12.70 24.77
C ALA A 703 6.80 -12.22 23.63
N ALA A 704 5.66 -11.62 23.98
CA ALA A 704 4.87 -10.83 23.06
C ALA A 704 5.39 -9.39 23.05
N PHE A 705 5.63 -8.84 21.85
CA PHE A 705 6.10 -7.47 21.69
C PHE A 705 5.27 -6.73 20.63
N TYR A 706 5.36 -5.41 20.68
CA TYR A 706 4.81 -4.53 19.66
C TYR A 706 5.25 -4.96 18.25
N TYR A 707 4.40 -4.75 17.25
CA TYR A 707 4.66 -5.23 15.89
C TYR A 707 5.97 -4.72 15.29
N ALA A 708 6.42 -3.53 15.68
CA ALA A 708 7.68 -2.91 15.27
C ALA A 708 8.72 -2.89 16.41
N SER A 709 10.01 -2.77 16.06
CA SER A 709 11.12 -2.76 17.02
C SER A 709 11.22 -1.49 17.86
N SER A 710 10.33 -0.53 17.60
CA SER A 710 10.18 0.71 18.38
C SER A 710 8.72 1.05 18.61
N ILE A 711 8.41 1.63 19.77
CA ILE A 711 7.07 2.08 20.15
C ILE A 711 7.18 3.49 20.75
N ASN A 712 6.42 4.46 20.22
CA ASN A 712 6.42 5.86 20.69
C ASN A 712 7.82 6.49 20.83
N GLY A 713 8.75 6.17 19.91
CA GLY A 713 10.13 6.65 19.94
C GLY A 713 11.07 5.91 20.92
N LEU A 714 10.56 4.91 21.65
CA LEU A 714 11.36 4.01 22.48
C LEU A 714 11.80 2.80 21.66
N ILE A 715 13.06 2.40 21.80
CA ILE A 715 13.67 1.29 21.06
C ILE A 715 13.80 0.09 21.99
N TYR A 716 13.34 -1.09 21.55
CA TYR A 716 13.50 -2.32 22.31
C TYR A 716 14.98 -2.75 22.41
N PRO A 717 15.40 -3.43 23.50
CA PRO A 717 16.76 -3.92 23.67
C PRO A 717 17.01 -5.19 22.83
N VAL A 718 17.04 -5.05 21.49
CA VAL A 718 17.02 -6.17 20.53
C VAL A 718 18.14 -7.18 20.77
N GLN A 719 19.34 -6.75 21.17
CA GLN A 719 20.44 -7.68 21.45
C GLN A 719 20.15 -8.58 22.66
N SER A 720 19.62 -8.02 23.75
CA SER A 720 19.24 -8.80 24.94
C SER A 720 18.08 -9.74 24.62
N ILE A 721 17.11 -9.29 23.82
CA ILE A 721 16.00 -10.11 23.32
C ILE A 721 16.54 -11.29 22.50
N SER A 722 17.40 -11.03 21.51
CA SER A 722 17.95 -12.04 20.61
C SER A 722 18.77 -13.11 21.33
N ASN A 723 19.55 -12.68 22.34
CA ASN A 723 20.38 -13.58 23.13
C ASN A 723 19.58 -14.40 24.16
N SER A 724 18.46 -13.86 24.64
CA SER A 724 17.77 -14.40 25.81
C SER A 724 16.46 -15.11 25.49
N LEU A 725 15.79 -14.82 24.37
CA LEU A 725 14.53 -15.46 24.00
C LEU A 725 14.73 -16.49 22.88
N ASP A 726 13.94 -17.57 22.93
CA ASP A 726 13.91 -18.60 21.89
C ASP A 726 13.29 -18.03 20.61
N TRP A 727 12.17 -17.32 20.75
CA TRP A 727 11.57 -16.46 19.74
C TRP A 727 10.72 -15.35 20.39
N ILE A 728 10.25 -14.41 19.56
CA ILE A 728 9.28 -13.39 19.97
C ILE A 728 8.00 -13.50 19.12
N ASN A 729 6.87 -13.22 19.74
CA ASN A 729 5.57 -13.14 19.10
C ASN A 729 5.27 -11.67 18.79
N LEU A 730 5.23 -11.32 17.51
CA LEU A 730 4.95 -9.96 17.06
C LEU A 730 3.45 -9.73 17.02
N MET A 731 2.95 -8.79 17.82
CA MET A 731 1.52 -8.42 17.83
C MET A 731 1.19 -7.52 16.62
N ALA A 732 1.26 -8.10 15.42
CA ALA A 732 1.01 -7.48 14.13
C ALA A 732 -0.49 -7.28 13.85
N TYR A 733 -1.17 -6.69 14.83
CA TYR A 733 -2.58 -6.38 14.83
C TYR A 733 -2.87 -5.21 15.77
N ASP A 734 -4.14 -4.83 15.90
CA ASP A 734 -4.62 -3.63 16.59
C ASP A 734 -4.01 -2.32 16.06
N PHE A 735 -3.68 -2.32 14.78
CA PHE A 735 -3.12 -1.16 14.08
C PHE A 735 -4.03 0.06 14.11
N TYR A 736 -5.35 -0.16 14.12
CA TYR A 736 -6.36 0.89 14.13
C TYR A 736 -7.48 0.49 15.09
N ASP A 737 -7.32 0.87 16.36
CA ASP A 737 -8.28 0.53 17.40
C ASP A 737 -9.41 1.58 17.50
N PRO A 738 -10.68 1.15 17.66
CA PRO A 738 -11.84 2.04 17.76
C PRO A 738 -11.78 3.09 18.88
N THR A 739 -10.97 2.89 19.92
CA THR A 739 -10.83 3.81 21.05
C THR A 739 -10.11 5.10 20.68
N TRP A 740 -9.29 5.10 19.63
CA TRP A 740 -8.53 6.28 19.20
C TRP A 740 -8.61 6.56 17.70
N ALA A 741 -8.79 5.53 16.86
CA ALA A 741 -8.93 5.68 15.42
C ALA A 741 -10.33 6.24 15.09
N LYS A 742 -10.36 7.41 14.46
CA LYS A 742 -11.62 8.06 14.01
C LYS A 742 -12.02 7.67 12.58
N VAL A 743 -11.25 6.79 11.94
CA VAL A 743 -11.43 6.34 10.56
C VAL A 743 -11.38 4.82 10.51
N THR A 744 -12.15 4.22 9.61
CA THR A 744 -12.08 2.78 9.36
C THR A 744 -10.78 2.45 8.66
N ASN A 745 -10.04 1.48 9.17
CA ASN A 745 -8.86 0.93 8.51
C ASN A 745 -8.61 -0.51 9.02
N SER A 746 -7.74 -1.27 8.36
CA SER A 746 -7.46 -2.66 8.71
C SER A 746 -6.64 -2.74 10.00
N HIS A 747 -7.22 -3.27 11.07
CA HIS A 747 -6.50 -3.45 12.33
C HIS A 747 -5.41 -4.54 12.26
N ALA A 748 -5.29 -5.30 11.16
CA ALA A 748 -4.38 -6.45 11.06
C ALA A 748 -3.80 -6.66 9.65
N ALA A 749 -3.55 -5.57 8.92
CA ALA A 749 -3.03 -5.64 7.55
C ALA A 749 -1.65 -6.31 7.48
N LEU A 750 -1.51 -7.38 6.68
CA LEU A 750 -0.20 -7.98 6.42
C LEU A 750 0.70 -7.04 5.61
N TYR A 751 0.14 -6.34 4.63
CA TYR A 751 0.84 -5.38 3.78
C TYR A 751 0.11 -4.04 3.81
N ASP A 752 0.87 -2.96 3.91
CA ASP A 752 0.39 -1.60 3.72
C ASP A 752 1.37 -0.89 2.76
N PRO A 753 0.99 -0.69 1.48
CA PRO A 753 1.83 0.00 0.50
C PRO A 753 1.91 1.51 0.75
N SER A 754 1.09 2.02 1.67
CA SER A 754 0.89 3.45 1.90
C SER A 754 1.56 3.97 3.18
N GLY A 755 2.08 3.08 4.03
CA GLY A 755 2.68 3.49 5.30
C GLY A 755 3.38 2.37 6.08
N PRO A 756 3.98 2.72 7.23
CA PRO A 756 4.74 1.78 8.06
C PRO A 756 3.84 0.88 8.95
N ILE A 757 2.51 0.93 8.82
CA ILE A 757 1.60 0.26 9.75
C ILE A 757 1.09 -1.05 9.12
N SER A 758 1.92 -2.08 9.15
CA SER A 758 1.56 -3.42 8.70
C SER A 758 2.43 -4.51 9.32
N GLY A 759 1.97 -5.76 9.23
CA GLY A 759 2.73 -6.92 9.69
C GLY A 759 4.07 -7.09 8.96
N SER A 760 4.10 -6.88 7.65
CA SER A 760 5.32 -6.95 6.84
C SER A 760 6.34 -5.86 7.22
N TYR A 761 5.90 -4.63 7.43
CA TYR A 761 6.77 -3.57 7.94
C TYR A 761 7.32 -3.93 9.33
N GLY A 762 6.45 -4.39 10.24
CA GLY A 762 6.85 -4.80 11.59
C GLY A 762 7.95 -5.87 11.59
N VAL A 763 7.76 -6.93 10.80
CA VAL A 763 8.77 -7.98 10.61
C VAL A 763 10.08 -7.37 10.07
N GLY A 764 10.00 -6.52 9.06
CA GLY A 764 11.17 -5.83 8.49
C GLY A 764 11.91 -4.95 9.53
N SER A 765 11.17 -4.22 10.36
CA SER A 765 11.69 -3.36 11.42
C SER A 765 12.50 -4.16 12.46
N TRP A 766 11.99 -5.31 12.91
CA TRP A 766 12.71 -6.20 13.82
C TRP A 766 13.97 -6.81 13.19
N ILE A 767 13.90 -7.23 11.92
CA ILE A 767 15.06 -7.78 11.20
C ILE A 767 16.16 -6.72 11.02
N GLN A 768 15.80 -5.50 10.59
CA GLN A 768 16.74 -4.40 10.44
C GLN A 768 17.41 -4.01 11.76
N SER A 769 16.71 -4.19 12.88
CA SER A 769 17.24 -3.92 14.21
C SER A 769 18.17 -5.02 14.74
N GLY A 770 18.44 -6.06 13.95
CA GLY A 770 19.39 -7.14 14.26
C GLY A 770 18.74 -8.44 14.74
N MET A 771 17.42 -8.58 14.67
CA MET A 771 16.73 -9.81 15.06
C MET A 771 16.80 -10.86 13.94
N SER A 772 17.13 -12.10 14.30
CA SER A 772 17.11 -13.21 13.34
C SER A 772 15.67 -13.51 12.89
N PRO A 773 15.38 -13.61 11.57
CA PRO A 773 14.05 -13.95 11.07
C PRO A 773 13.52 -15.29 11.63
N LYS A 774 14.43 -16.23 11.95
CA LYS A 774 14.07 -17.54 12.52
C LYS A 774 13.55 -17.49 13.95
N LYS A 775 13.61 -16.32 14.59
CA LYS A 775 13.14 -16.07 15.95
C LYS A 775 11.95 -15.10 15.98
N LEU A 776 11.32 -14.82 14.83
CA LEU A 776 10.14 -13.98 14.71
C LEU A 776 8.92 -14.85 14.40
N VAL A 777 7.86 -14.72 15.19
CA VAL A 777 6.56 -15.35 14.94
C VAL A 777 5.54 -14.25 14.70
N LEU A 778 4.92 -14.25 13.52
CA LEU A 778 3.92 -13.26 13.12
C LEU A 778 2.58 -13.56 13.81
N GLY A 779 2.07 -12.61 14.58
CA GLY A 779 0.75 -12.69 15.21
C GLY A 779 -0.39 -12.44 14.22
N MET A 780 -1.50 -13.17 14.40
CA MET A 780 -2.71 -13.06 13.59
C MET A 780 -3.93 -13.02 14.51
N PRO A 781 -4.78 -11.98 14.47
CA PRO A 781 -5.90 -11.85 15.39
C PRO A 781 -7.09 -12.69 14.89
N PHE A 782 -7.67 -13.48 15.79
CA PHE A 782 -8.93 -14.23 15.55
C PHE A 782 -10.14 -13.48 16.11
N TYR A 783 -10.10 -12.14 16.01
CA TYR A 783 -11.19 -11.24 16.35
C TYR A 783 -11.21 -10.08 15.36
N GLY A 784 -12.35 -9.42 15.24
CA GLY A 784 -12.49 -8.16 14.52
C GLY A 784 -12.86 -7.03 15.47
N LEU A 785 -12.47 -5.80 15.13
CA LEU A 785 -12.83 -4.61 15.89
C LEU A 785 -14.13 -4.02 15.34
N LYS A 786 -15.03 -3.62 16.24
CA LYS A 786 -16.30 -2.98 15.89
C LYS A 786 -16.16 -1.47 16.03
N LEU A 787 -16.38 -0.75 14.92
CA LEU A 787 -16.57 0.69 14.90
C LEU A 787 -18.03 1.01 14.63
N VAL A 788 -18.61 1.93 15.42
CA VAL A 788 -19.90 2.52 15.08
C VAL A 788 -19.64 3.56 14.01
N VAL A 789 -19.96 3.21 12.77
CA VAL A 789 -19.90 4.15 11.65
C VAL A 789 -21.01 5.17 11.86
N ALA A 790 -20.66 6.46 11.85
CA ALA A 790 -21.67 7.51 11.93
C ALA A 790 -22.56 7.45 10.68
N VAL A 791 -23.77 6.89 10.84
CA VAL A 791 -24.81 6.96 9.81
C VAL A 791 -25.30 8.40 9.77
N ARG A 792 -25.00 9.11 8.69
CA ARG A 792 -25.60 10.42 8.46
C ARG A 792 -27.06 10.17 8.10
N LEU A 793 -27.96 10.29 9.08
CA LEU A 793 -29.39 10.43 8.84
C LEU A 793 -29.56 11.64 7.90
N LEU A 794 -29.89 11.37 6.64
CA LEU A 794 -30.40 12.39 5.74
C LEU A 794 -31.82 12.71 6.20
N THR A 795 -31.96 13.54 7.23
CA THR A 795 -33.25 14.18 7.48
C THR A 795 -33.47 15.15 6.33
N SER A 796 -34.38 14.77 5.44
CA SER A 796 -35.00 15.64 4.44
C SER A 796 -35.81 16.73 5.18
N GLY A 797 -35.12 17.76 5.66
CA GLY A 797 -35.73 19.00 6.10
C GLY A 797 -35.69 19.98 4.94
N GLY A 798 -36.77 20.06 4.18
CA GLY A 798 -37.01 21.20 3.31
C GLY A 798 -37.25 22.42 4.17
N SER A 799 -36.44 23.47 3.99
CA SER A 799 -36.78 24.81 4.44
C SER A 799 -37.50 25.53 3.29
N HIS A 800 -38.80 25.74 3.48
CA HIS A 800 -39.36 27.01 3.04
C HIS A 800 -38.88 28.08 4.04
N ASP A 801 -38.46 29.19 3.45
CA ASP A 801 -37.99 30.48 4.00
C ASP A 801 -36.54 30.56 4.51
#